data_AF-A0A5E4QGC7-F1
#
_entry.id   AF-A0A5E4QGC7-F1
#
_cell.length_a   1.000
_cell.length_b   1.000
_cell.length_c   1.000
_cell.angle_alpha   90.00
_cell.angle_beta   90.00
_cell.angle_gamma   90.00
#
_symmetry.space_group_name_H-M   'P 1'
#
loop_
_entity.id
_entity.type
_entity.pdbx_description
1 polymer ?
#
loop_
_entity_poly.entity_id
_entity_poly.type
_entity_poly.pdbx_seq_one_letter_code
_entity_poly.pdbx_strand_id
1 'polypeptide(L)'
;MSVFSTYPDNLSQDMNTDRDGSDASTRPAEDCGCGPTYPDNANNNSKPTANHCSIVMGGVLTNPSLSFNDGVRSVDFVLVWEAGKEQASTREAFEHRRIFERNLEADGLQLEREAPENCHGLNFVKIHAPYAVLRDYSEILKLRMPMKECSKIRKGGRTNAILSAAMYMSKFSALKDAPEKTNSFLDRLDSFWESIMSKLRVDPELFPERKHRLTAIYSKDKEYLFDTSSDCFWTPSIRSRIVQFILDRKKFSETSTDDFAFGVARLIDNNVYSAAYPLHDGDLKTPGSMRHLLYTEWASVSTCLKYQPLDYIKDYFGVKIGLYFAWLGFYTHMLIPASIVGVLCVIYSAATVYSNQPSEDVCNYNSSIKMCPQCDYFCEFWDLRATCLQSRFTYLFDNSTTVFFAVFMSFWGACFLELWKRYSAEMTHRWDLTGFDVYEEHPRPQYLARLAHVKRTQIYQYLAEWLTEKELLRTQTEFDDSLTLKIYLLQFVNYYGSIFYIAFFKGKFVGRPGNYVRFFGTRQEECSPGGCFLELSIQLAIIMVGKQFINTFVEMMLPYLLKWWYIIRTIGRKNTMKSSLQWVKDFKLVDFGHMGLFPEYLEMAAFPLAPLFALINNVLEMRLDATKFLSCYRRPVPQRVNDIGVWYRILDSIGKLSIITNGFIIAFTSEFIPRLVYQYTTGSLDQYVNHTLTDFNITVLDYPGYWNYKDGDDYEHTNWYWHVMGARLAFIVVFE
;
A
#
# COMPACT_ATOMS: atom_id res chain seq x y z
N MET A 1 23.12 -37.80 -11.35
CA MET A 1 22.47 -38.57 -12.44
C MET A 1 22.18 -37.63 -13.58
N SER A 2 22.70 -37.95 -14.76
CA SER A 2 22.58 -37.21 -16.01
C SER A 2 21.18 -37.35 -16.62
N VAL A 3 20.46 -36.25 -16.76
CA VAL A 3 19.37 -36.11 -17.75
C VAL A 3 19.45 -34.69 -18.33
N PHE A 4 20.42 -34.49 -19.21
CA PHE A 4 20.43 -33.40 -20.19
C PHE A 4 20.39 -34.07 -21.55
N SER A 5 19.25 -34.04 -22.24
CA SER A 5 19.19 -34.02 -23.70
C SER A 5 17.74 -33.86 -24.18
N THR A 6 17.62 -33.15 -25.30
CA THR A 6 16.47 -33.04 -26.22
C THR A 6 15.26 -32.21 -25.77
N TYR A 7 15.35 -30.89 -25.95
CA TYR A 7 14.28 -30.11 -26.60
C TYR A 7 14.94 -29.17 -27.62
N PRO A 8 14.59 -29.25 -28.92
CA PRO A 8 15.17 -28.38 -29.92
C PRO A 8 14.56 -26.98 -29.86
N ASP A 9 15.43 -25.99 -30.03
CA ASP A 9 15.14 -24.57 -30.19
C ASP A 9 14.10 -24.32 -31.29
N ASN A 10 13.01 -23.63 -30.95
CA ASN A 10 12.10 -23.00 -31.90
C ASN A 10 11.52 -21.72 -31.28
N LEU A 11 12.40 -20.80 -30.85
CA LEU A 11 12.01 -19.48 -30.33
C LEU A 11 12.70 -18.32 -31.08
N SER A 12 13.09 -18.53 -32.33
CA SER A 12 13.61 -17.48 -33.22
C SER A 12 12.54 -16.88 -34.14
N GLN A 13 11.25 -17.22 -33.95
CA GLN A 13 10.20 -16.91 -34.92
C GLN A 13 9.27 -15.74 -34.56
N ASP A 14 9.34 -15.21 -33.33
CA ASP A 14 8.48 -14.10 -32.88
C ASP A 14 9.08 -12.68 -33.09
N MET A 15 10.19 -12.57 -33.85
CA MET A 15 10.72 -11.27 -34.29
C MET A 15 10.68 -11.04 -35.81
N ASN A 16 9.96 -11.89 -36.57
CA ASN A 16 9.74 -11.64 -38.00
C ASN A 16 8.47 -10.83 -38.22
N THR A 17 8.58 -9.51 -38.12
CA THR A 17 7.65 -8.60 -38.81
C THR A 17 8.15 -8.36 -40.23
N ASP A 18 8.02 -9.37 -41.10
CA ASP A 18 8.13 -9.14 -42.55
C ASP A 18 6.85 -8.44 -43.00
N ARG A 19 6.99 -7.13 -43.25
CA ARG A 19 5.99 -6.30 -43.91
C ARG A 19 6.44 -6.07 -45.35
N ASP A 20 5.59 -6.53 -46.25
CA ASP A 20 5.52 -6.41 -47.70
C ASP A 20 6.51 -5.49 -48.43
N GLY A 21 7.04 -6.07 -49.52
CA GLY A 21 7.89 -5.47 -50.54
C GLY A 21 7.63 -4.00 -50.84
N SER A 22 8.61 -3.17 -50.49
CA SER A 22 9.02 -2.03 -51.30
C SER A 22 10.52 -1.82 -51.11
N ASP A 23 11.24 -1.75 -52.23
CA ASP A 23 12.69 -1.68 -52.33
C ASP A 23 13.29 -0.57 -51.44
N ALA A 24 13.85 -0.96 -50.31
CA ALA A 24 14.67 -0.10 -49.47
C ALA A 24 16.15 -0.52 -49.62
N SER A 25 16.82 0.13 -50.57
CA SER A 25 18.27 0.37 -50.67
C SER A 25 19.12 -0.29 -49.56
N THR A 26 19.79 -1.38 -49.89
CA THR A 26 20.94 -1.91 -49.15
C THR A 26 22.09 -0.90 -49.19
N ARG A 27 22.09 0.06 -48.25
CA ARG A 27 23.32 0.74 -47.87
C ARG A 27 23.91 -0.04 -46.69
N PRO A 28 25.22 -0.37 -46.71
CA PRO A 28 25.89 -0.89 -45.53
C PRO A 28 25.65 0.08 -44.38
N ALA A 29 25.47 -0.44 -43.17
CA ALA A 29 25.39 0.36 -41.96
C ALA A 29 26.63 1.28 -41.93
N GLU A 30 26.45 2.55 -42.30
CA GLU A 30 27.44 3.57 -42.03
C GLU A 30 27.65 3.52 -40.53
N ASP A 31 28.89 3.29 -40.10
CA ASP A 31 29.33 3.45 -38.73
C ASP A 31 28.61 4.66 -38.13
N CYS A 32 27.77 4.42 -37.12
CA CYS A 32 27.34 5.47 -36.23
C CYS A 32 28.63 5.98 -35.57
N GLY A 33 29.26 6.97 -36.21
CA GLY A 33 30.44 7.66 -35.70
C GLY A 33 30.10 8.33 -34.39
N CYS A 34 30.19 7.58 -33.30
CA CYS A 34 30.25 8.08 -31.95
C CYS A 34 31.69 8.57 -31.71
N GLY A 35 32.06 9.67 -32.37
CA GLY A 35 33.26 10.41 -32.00
C GLY A 35 33.03 11.10 -30.65
N PRO A 36 34.05 11.26 -29.80
CA PRO A 36 33.93 12.04 -28.58
C PRO A 36 33.64 13.50 -28.96
N THR A 37 32.45 13.99 -28.63
CA THR A 37 32.20 15.43 -28.61
C THR A 37 33.01 16.02 -27.47
N TYR A 38 34.09 16.74 -27.79
CA TYR A 38 34.74 17.64 -26.85
C TYR A 38 33.68 18.61 -26.29
N PRO A 39 33.68 18.89 -24.98
CA PRO A 39 32.76 19.87 -24.43
C PRO A 39 33.13 21.25 -25.01
N ASP A 40 32.19 21.85 -25.72
CA ASP A 40 32.25 23.27 -26.06
C ASP A 40 32.48 24.07 -24.77
N ASN A 41 33.44 24.99 -24.80
CA ASN A 41 33.79 25.91 -23.72
C ASN A 41 32.53 26.60 -23.18
N ALA A 42 31.94 26.05 -22.11
CA ALA A 42 30.90 26.68 -21.34
C ALA A 42 31.56 27.68 -20.38
N ASN A 43 31.18 28.95 -20.52
CA ASN A 43 31.55 30.03 -19.62
C ASN A 43 31.42 29.62 -18.14
N ASN A 44 32.54 29.67 -17.42
CA ASN A 44 32.70 29.39 -15.99
C ASN A 44 32.01 30.43 -15.09
N ASN A 45 30.68 30.54 -15.14
CA ASN A 45 29.91 31.36 -14.18
C ASN A 45 28.49 30.84 -13.88
N SER A 46 28.16 29.59 -14.21
CA SER A 46 26.95 28.94 -13.70
C SER A 46 27.33 27.93 -12.61
N LYS A 47 26.65 27.98 -11.46
CA LYS A 47 26.70 26.87 -10.48
C LYS A 47 26.44 25.57 -11.25
N PRO A 48 27.24 24.50 -11.08
CA PRO A 48 26.99 23.25 -11.78
C PRO A 48 25.60 22.75 -11.36
N THR A 49 24.64 22.79 -12.28
CA THR A 49 23.32 22.21 -12.07
C THR A 49 23.50 20.71 -11.92
N ALA A 50 23.10 20.15 -10.79
CA ALA A 50 23.26 18.73 -10.50
C ALA A 50 22.48 17.90 -11.54
N ASN A 51 23.18 17.10 -12.34
CA ASN A 51 22.56 16.18 -13.28
C ASN A 51 22.01 14.97 -12.52
N HIS A 52 20.91 14.36 -12.97
CA HIS A 52 20.27 13.19 -12.34
C HIS A 52 21.28 12.12 -11.86
N CYS A 53 22.26 11.76 -12.69
CA CYS A 53 23.27 10.74 -12.37
C CYS A 53 24.22 11.16 -11.25
N SER A 54 24.54 12.46 -11.13
CA SER A 54 25.34 12.99 -10.01
C SER A 54 24.59 12.93 -8.68
N ILE A 55 23.26 13.06 -8.70
CA ILE A 55 22.42 12.90 -7.50
C ILE A 55 22.36 11.42 -7.10
N VAL A 56 22.17 10.52 -8.08
CA VAL A 56 22.07 9.08 -7.82
C VAL A 56 23.38 8.48 -7.30
N MET A 57 24.51 8.90 -7.87
CA MET A 57 25.83 8.42 -7.46
C MET A 57 26.46 9.28 -6.35
N GLY A 58 25.81 10.38 -5.94
CA GLY A 58 26.38 11.39 -5.07
C GLY A 58 26.91 10.85 -3.75
N GLY A 59 26.19 9.90 -3.13
CA GLY A 59 26.65 9.26 -1.89
C GLY A 59 27.94 8.46 -2.08
N VAL A 60 28.00 7.61 -3.11
CA VAL A 60 29.18 6.77 -3.41
C VAL A 60 30.40 7.62 -3.76
N LEU A 61 30.19 8.73 -4.47
CA LEU A 61 31.27 9.63 -4.89
C LEU A 61 31.80 10.52 -3.76
N THR A 62 30.98 10.82 -2.76
CA THR A 62 31.34 11.78 -1.69
C THR A 62 31.73 11.13 -0.37
N ASN A 63 31.29 9.90 -0.11
CA ASN A 63 31.48 9.24 1.18
C ASN A 63 32.50 8.08 1.08
N PRO A 64 33.71 8.22 1.68
CA PRO A 64 34.73 7.18 1.63
C PRO A 64 34.34 5.89 2.39
N SER A 65 33.34 5.96 3.26
CA SER A 65 32.81 4.76 3.96
C SER A 65 31.85 3.93 3.10
N LEU A 66 31.62 4.30 1.85
CA LEU A 66 30.91 3.49 0.86
C LEU A 66 31.85 2.82 -0.14
N SER A 67 33.15 3.02 0.02
CA SER A 67 34.19 2.34 -0.75
C SER A 67 34.98 1.38 0.14
N PHE A 68 35.72 0.48 -0.50
CA PHE A 68 36.74 -0.35 0.12
C PHE A 68 37.87 0.54 0.65
N ASN A 69 38.81 -0.03 1.42
CA ASN A 69 39.93 0.74 1.97
C ASN A 69 40.87 1.35 0.91
N ASP A 70 40.76 0.91 -0.34
CA ASP A 70 41.46 1.49 -1.48
C ASP A 70 40.81 2.77 -2.04
N GLY A 71 39.57 3.10 -1.64
CA GLY A 71 38.83 4.25 -2.12
C GLY A 71 38.33 4.16 -3.56
N VAL A 72 38.50 3.01 -4.23
CA VAL A 72 38.14 2.83 -5.65
C VAL A 72 36.91 1.96 -5.81
N ARG A 73 36.83 0.85 -5.07
CA ARG A 73 35.74 -0.12 -5.21
C ARG A 73 34.59 0.23 -4.29
N SER A 74 33.37 0.31 -4.82
CA SER A 74 32.16 0.58 -4.02
C SER A 74 31.70 -0.66 -3.25
N VAL A 75 31.15 -0.47 -2.06
CA VAL A 75 30.51 -1.53 -1.27
C VAL A 75 29.06 -1.68 -1.71
N ASP A 76 28.72 -2.82 -2.30
CA ASP A 76 27.35 -3.10 -2.77
C ASP A 76 26.52 -3.85 -1.73
N PHE A 77 27.17 -4.67 -0.90
CA PHE A 77 26.51 -5.52 0.10
C PHE A 77 27.42 -5.77 1.31
N VAL A 78 26.81 -6.06 2.47
CA VAL A 78 27.54 -6.39 3.70
C VAL A 78 26.95 -7.63 4.36
N LEU A 79 27.82 -8.58 4.72
CA LEU A 79 27.49 -9.70 5.59
C LEU A 79 28.06 -9.45 6.98
N VAL A 80 27.30 -9.81 8.02
CA VAL A 80 27.70 -9.61 9.41
C VAL A 80 27.58 -10.92 10.18
N TRP A 81 28.59 -11.26 10.98
CA TRP A 81 28.51 -12.33 11.97
C TRP A 81 29.12 -11.89 13.30
N GLU A 82 28.65 -12.51 14.39
CA GLU A 82 29.01 -12.12 15.75
C GLU A 82 29.82 -13.23 16.41
N ALA A 83 31.07 -12.94 16.80
CA ALA A 83 31.92 -13.91 17.48
C ALA A 83 31.42 -14.25 18.90
N GLY A 84 30.62 -13.38 19.52
CA GLY A 84 30.04 -13.58 20.85
C GLY A 84 28.88 -14.59 20.91
N LYS A 85 28.32 -15.01 19.77
CA LYS A 85 27.27 -16.04 19.73
C LYS A 85 27.91 -17.43 19.62
N GLU A 86 27.63 -18.32 20.58
CA GLU A 86 28.16 -19.69 20.61
C GLU A 86 27.88 -20.44 19.29
N GLN A 87 26.69 -20.28 18.73
CA GLN A 87 26.27 -20.91 17.46
C GLN A 87 27.11 -20.44 16.26
N ALA A 88 27.47 -19.16 16.21
CA ALA A 88 28.29 -18.60 15.13
C ALA A 88 29.78 -18.96 15.25
N SER A 89 30.23 -19.30 16.46
CA SER A 89 31.63 -19.69 16.76
C SER A 89 31.87 -21.20 16.62
N THR A 90 30.83 -22.00 16.31
CA THR A 90 30.99 -23.43 16.05
C THR A 90 31.91 -23.69 14.85
N ARG A 91 32.62 -24.82 14.89
CA ARG A 91 33.51 -25.24 13.79
C ARG A 91 32.74 -25.41 12.48
N GLU A 92 31.53 -25.95 12.54
CA GLU A 92 30.64 -26.10 11.38
C GLU A 92 30.24 -24.74 10.78
N ALA A 93 29.87 -23.76 11.62
CA ALA A 93 29.55 -22.41 11.14
C ALA A 93 30.77 -21.74 10.47
N PHE A 94 31.97 -21.96 11.00
CA PHE A 94 33.21 -21.47 10.37
C PHE A 94 33.45 -22.14 9.01
N GLU A 95 33.28 -23.45 8.91
CA GLU A 95 33.42 -24.19 7.64
C GLU A 95 32.38 -23.74 6.61
N HIS A 96 31.11 -23.59 7.01
CA HIS A 96 30.04 -23.07 6.15
C HIS A 96 30.34 -21.66 5.63
N ARG A 97 30.80 -20.74 6.49
CA ARG A 97 31.21 -19.39 6.05
C ARG A 97 32.38 -19.45 5.05
N ARG A 98 33.39 -20.25 5.35
CA ARG A 98 34.58 -20.39 4.50
C ARG A 98 34.22 -20.92 3.10
N ILE A 99 33.37 -21.96 3.03
CA ILE A 99 32.92 -22.53 1.76
C ILE A 99 32.06 -21.51 1.01
N PHE A 100 31.13 -20.86 1.69
CA PHE A 100 30.26 -19.86 1.09
C PHE A 100 31.05 -18.67 0.51
N GLU A 101 31.97 -18.08 1.29
CA GLU A 101 32.82 -16.97 0.84
C GLU A 101 33.74 -17.37 -0.31
N ARG A 102 34.34 -18.56 -0.27
CA ARG A 102 35.13 -19.09 -1.39
C ARG A 102 34.30 -19.24 -2.66
N ASN A 103 33.05 -19.70 -2.54
CA ASN A 103 32.14 -19.83 -3.67
C ASN A 103 31.69 -18.46 -4.22
N LEU A 104 31.61 -17.42 -3.37
CA LEU A 104 31.37 -16.05 -3.82
C LEU A 104 32.57 -15.49 -4.60
N GLU A 105 33.78 -15.70 -4.09
CA GLU A 105 35.03 -15.31 -4.77
C GLU A 105 35.21 -16.06 -6.11
N ALA A 106 34.85 -17.36 -6.15
CA ALA A 106 34.88 -18.17 -7.36
C ALA A 106 33.92 -17.66 -8.46
N ASP A 107 32.82 -17.00 -8.07
CA ASP A 107 31.89 -16.34 -8.97
C ASP A 107 32.34 -14.94 -9.42
N GLY A 108 33.50 -14.49 -8.95
CA GLY A 108 34.10 -13.21 -9.31
C GLY A 108 33.71 -12.04 -8.41
N LEU A 109 32.98 -12.27 -7.31
CA LEU A 109 32.74 -11.22 -6.31
C LEU A 109 34.01 -10.93 -5.53
N GLN A 110 34.20 -9.65 -5.18
CA GLN A 110 35.35 -9.23 -4.39
C GLN A 110 34.93 -8.99 -2.95
N LEU A 111 35.61 -9.65 -2.01
CA LEU A 111 35.31 -9.60 -0.58
C LEU A 111 36.40 -8.84 0.17
N GLU A 112 36.01 -8.00 1.12
CA GLU A 112 36.91 -7.37 2.09
C GLU A 112 36.40 -7.64 3.51
N ARG A 113 37.27 -8.22 4.35
CA ARG A 113 36.93 -8.64 5.72
C ARG A 113 37.45 -7.60 6.70
N GLU A 114 36.58 -7.07 7.54
CA GLU A 114 36.93 -6.10 8.58
C GLU A 114 36.36 -6.51 9.92
N ALA A 115 37.21 -6.47 10.94
CA ALA A 115 36.85 -6.70 12.33
C ALA A 115 37.21 -5.43 13.12
N PRO A 116 36.30 -4.46 13.26
CA PRO A 116 36.58 -3.25 14.02
C PRO A 116 36.82 -3.61 15.49
N GLU A 117 38.01 -3.31 16.02
CA GLU A 117 38.41 -3.64 17.41
C GLU A 117 37.40 -3.14 18.45
N ASN A 118 36.73 -2.04 18.13
CA ASN A 118 35.79 -1.37 19.00
C ASN A 118 34.38 -2.01 19.00
N CYS A 119 34.09 -3.03 18.18
CA CYS A 119 32.73 -3.55 17.97
C CYS A 119 32.43 -4.89 18.67
N HIS A 120 33.00 -5.17 19.85
CA HIS A 120 32.64 -6.32 20.71
C HIS A 120 32.54 -7.69 19.98
N GLY A 121 33.44 -7.96 19.05
CA GLY A 121 33.47 -9.23 18.30
C GLY A 121 32.52 -9.30 17.09
N LEU A 122 32.01 -8.17 16.59
CA LEU A 122 31.34 -8.10 15.29
C LEU A 122 32.35 -8.14 14.14
N ASN A 123 32.10 -9.01 13.17
CA ASN A 123 32.90 -9.14 11.96
C ASN A 123 32.05 -8.81 10.74
N PHE A 124 32.57 -7.96 9.87
CA PHE A 124 31.91 -7.48 8.67
C PHE A 124 32.65 -7.99 7.43
N VAL A 125 31.88 -8.44 6.43
CA VAL A 125 32.39 -8.80 5.11
C VAL A 125 31.73 -7.89 4.10
N LYS A 126 32.51 -6.97 3.52
CA LYS A 126 32.09 -6.06 2.44
C LYS A 126 32.17 -6.79 1.10
N ILE A 127 31.17 -6.62 0.26
CA ILE A 127 31.06 -7.25 -1.06
C ILE A 127 31.01 -6.18 -2.14
N HIS A 128 31.85 -6.34 -3.17
CA HIS A 128 31.84 -5.53 -4.39
C HIS A 128 31.63 -6.42 -5.61
N ALA A 129 30.71 -6.02 -6.48
CA ALA A 129 30.51 -6.63 -7.79
C ALA A 129 31.34 -5.90 -8.86
N PRO A 130 32.38 -6.53 -9.44
CA PRO A 130 33.15 -5.93 -10.51
C PRO A 130 32.35 -5.89 -11.83
N TYR A 131 32.84 -5.10 -12.79
CA TYR A 131 32.19 -4.90 -14.10
C TYR A 131 31.84 -6.21 -14.82
N ALA A 132 32.75 -7.19 -14.80
CA ALA A 132 32.54 -8.49 -15.47
C ALA A 132 31.32 -9.23 -14.91
N VAL A 133 31.19 -9.28 -13.58
CA VAL A 133 30.05 -9.91 -12.89
C VAL A 133 28.77 -9.14 -13.20
N LEU A 134 28.80 -7.81 -13.12
CA LEU A 134 27.63 -6.99 -13.43
C LEU A 134 27.14 -7.20 -14.86
N ARG A 135 28.06 -7.25 -15.83
CA ARG A 135 27.74 -7.53 -17.24
C ARG A 135 27.05 -8.88 -17.40
N ASP A 136 27.68 -9.95 -16.89
CA ASP A 136 27.20 -11.31 -17.12
C ASP A 136 25.86 -11.55 -16.39
N TYR A 137 25.70 -11.05 -15.16
CA TYR A 137 24.45 -11.17 -14.43
C TYR A 137 23.35 -10.22 -14.92
N SER A 138 23.68 -9.09 -15.56
CA SER A 138 22.66 -8.23 -16.19
C SER A 138 21.96 -8.94 -17.35
N GLU A 139 22.69 -9.78 -18.09
CA GLU A 139 22.14 -10.61 -19.17
C GLU A 139 21.31 -11.77 -18.60
N ILE A 140 21.81 -12.49 -17.59
CA ILE A 140 21.09 -13.58 -16.91
C ILE A 140 19.75 -13.09 -16.35
N LEU A 141 19.74 -11.91 -15.71
CA LEU A 141 18.54 -11.29 -15.14
C LEU A 141 17.70 -10.51 -16.16
N LYS A 142 18.08 -10.52 -17.44
CA LYS A 142 17.42 -9.79 -18.54
C LYS A 142 17.09 -8.35 -18.17
N LEU A 143 18.05 -7.63 -17.58
CA LEU A 143 17.82 -6.27 -17.14
C LEU A 143 17.62 -5.35 -18.35
N ARG A 144 16.54 -4.56 -18.36
CA ARG A 144 16.39 -3.47 -19.34
C ARG A 144 17.32 -2.32 -18.96
N MET A 145 18.19 -1.95 -19.89
CA MET A 145 19.26 -0.96 -19.70
C MET A 145 19.17 0.14 -20.76
N PRO A 146 19.61 1.37 -20.45
CA PRO A 146 19.51 2.50 -21.37
C PRO A 146 20.44 2.32 -22.59
N MET A 147 19.87 2.52 -23.77
CA MET A 147 20.62 2.54 -25.03
C MET A 147 21.35 3.87 -25.21
N LYS A 148 22.40 3.87 -26.03
CA LYS A 148 23.08 5.10 -26.45
C LYS A 148 22.12 6.02 -27.18
N GLU A 149 22.29 7.32 -26.98
CA GLU A 149 21.49 8.31 -27.68
C GLU A 149 21.86 8.33 -29.17
N CYS A 150 20.88 8.04 -30.02
CA CYS A 150 21.01 8.22 -31.46
C CYS A 150 21.05 9.71 -31.79
N SER A 151 22.25 10.29 -31.83
CA SER A 151 22.50 11.68 -32.22
C SER A 151 21.99 12.02 -33.63
N LYS A 152 21.69 11.00 -34.46
CA LYS A 152 21.23 11.11 -35.85
C LYS A 152 19.74 10.86 -36.08
N ILE A 153 18.85 10.99 -35.09
CA ILE A 153 17.44 11.21 -35.44
C ILE A 153 17.36 12.62 -36.03
N ARG A 154 17.49 12.71 -37.35
CA ARG A 154 17.24 13.92 -38.14
C ARG A 154 15.88 14.43 -37.69
N LYS A 155 15.86 15.53 -36.93
CA LYS A 155 14.65 16.26 -36.55
C LYS A 155 13.99 16.78 -37.83
N GLY A 156 13.27 15.90 -38.54
CA GLY A 156 12.44 16.26 -39.69
C GLY A 156 11.31 17.15 -39.17
N GLY A 157 11.41 18.45 -39.45
CA GLY A 157 10.60 19.51 -38.85
C GLY A 157 9.09 19.51 -39.14
N ARG A 158 8.46 18.37 -39.46
CA ARG A 158 7.02 18.29 -39.74
C ARG A 158 6.26 17.21 -38.96
N THR A 159 6.89 16.12 -38.56
CA THR A 159 6.20 15.05 -37.80
C THR A 159 6.12 15.35 -36.30
N ASN A 160 7.02 16.18 -35.79
CA ASN A 160 7.11 16.42 -34.35
C ASN A 160 6.05 17.37 -33.82
N ALA A 161 5.47 18.28 -34.61
CA ALA A 161 4.43 19.17 -34.11
C ALA A 161 3.12 18.41 -33.84
N ILE A 162 2.75 17.46 -34.71
CA ILE A 162 1.55 16.64 -34.54
C ILE A 162 1.79 15.56 -33.49
N LEU A 163 2.98 14.94 -33.45
CA LEU A 163 3.29 13.89 -32.48
C LEU A 163 3.53 14.46 -31.07
N SER A 164 4.19 15.62 -30.94
CA SER A 164 4.35 16.30 -29.64
C SER A 164 3.03 16.93 -29.19
N ALA A 165 2.23 17.50 -30.10
CA ALA A 165 0.89 17.96 -29.76
C ALA A 165 -0.01 16.78 -29.37
N ALA A 166 0.06 15.63 -30.04
CA ALA A 166 -0.73 14.45 -29.69
C ALA A 166 -0.31 13.84 -28.33
N MET A 167 0.99 13.81 -28.02
CA MET A 167 1.49 13.32 -26.72
C MET A 167 1.22 14.29 -25.57
N TYR A 168 1.18 15.60 -25.84
CA TYR A 168 0.85 16.62 -24.85
C TYR A 168 -0.68 16.77 -24.70
N MET A 169 -1.45 16.56 -25.77
CA MET A 169 -2.90 16.52 -25.76
C MET A 169 -3.44 15.28 -25.05
N SER A 170 -2.76 14.13 -25.09
CA SER A 170 -3.23 12.92 -24.40
C SER A 170 -3.24 13.03 -22.87
N LYS A 171 -2.68 14.11 -22.30
CA LYS A 171 -2.72 14.37 -20.86
C LYS A 171 -3.99 15.08 -20.38
N PHE A 172 -4.79 15.74 -21.25
CA PHE A 172 -6.09 16.37 -20.87
C PHE A 172 -7.04 16.71 -22.07
N SER A 173 -7.05 15.96 -23.18
CA SER A 173 -7.90 16.28 -24.36
C SER A 173 -9.35 15.74 -24.32
N ALA A 174 -9.98 15.70 -23.15
CA ALA A 174 -11.43 15.51 -23.05
C ALA A 174 -12.17 16.78 -22.59
N LEU A 175 -11.45 17.88 -22.31
CA LEU A 175 -12.03 19.10 -21.73
C LEU A 175 -11.48 20.41 -22.32
N LYS A 176 -10.56 20.39 -23.29
CA LYS A 176 -9.85 21.60 -23.74
C LYS A 176 -10.24 22.18 -25.12
N ASP A 177 -11.09 21.50 -25.88
CA ASP A 177 -11.63 22.03 -27.15
C ASP A 177 -13.06 22.56 -26.98
N ALA A 178 -13.31 23.29 -25.89
CA ALA A 178 -14.50 24.13 -25.79
C ALA A 178 -14.17 25.49 -26.45
N PRO A 179 -14.96 25.97 -27.41
CA PRO A 179 -14.65 27.19 -28.16
C PRO A 179 -14.55 28.41 -27.23
N GLU A 180 -13.52 29.23 -27.49
CA GLU A 180 -13.14 30.48 -26.81
C GLU A 180 -14.29 31.50 -26.70
N LYS A 181 -15.23 31.25 -25.78
CA LYS A 181 -16.15 32.23 -25.20
C LYS A 181 -16.53 31.78 -23.79
N THR A 182 -15.56 31.65 -22.90
CA THR A 182 -15.84 31.35 -21.48
C THR A 182 -15.35 32.48 -20.59
N ASN A 183 -16.22 32.86 -19.65
CA ASN A 183 -16.18 34.06 -18.83
C ASN A 183 -14.85 34.25 -18.07
N SER A 184 -14.49 35.50 -17.79
CA SER A 184 -13.35 35.98 -16.99
C SER A 184 -13.18 35.38 -15.59
N PHE A 185 -14.14 34.55 -15.16
CA PHE A 185 -14.12 33.76 -13.94
C PHE A 185 -13.26 32.49 -14.06
N LEU A 186 -13.25 31.82 -15.22
CA LEU A 186 -12.42 30.61 -15.42
C LEU A 186 -10.93 30.95 -15.48
N ASP A 187 -10.53 32.03 -16.16
CA ASP A 187 -9.13 32.49 -16.18
C ASP A 187 -8.63 32.90 -14.78
N ARG A 188 -9.52 33.44 -13.94
CA ARG A 188 -9.21 33.75 -12.52
C ARG A 188 -9.04 32.48 -11.68
N LEU A 189 -9.82 31.43 -11.97
CA LEU A 189 -9.66 30.13 -11.32
C LEU A 189 -8.40 29.41 -11.79
N ASP A 190 -8.05 29.47 -13.08
CA ASP A 190 -6.84 28.86 -13.64
C ASP A 190 -5.56 29.53 -13.09
N SER A 191 -5.53 30.86 -13.01
CA SER A 191 -4.40 31.58 -12.40
C SER A 191 -4.25 31.33 -10.90
N PHE A 192 -5.36 31.23 -10.16
CA PHE A 192 -5.36 30.80 -8.76
C PHE A 192 -4.88 29.34 -8.61
N TRP A 193 -5.34 28.46 -9.51
CA TRP A 193 -4.97 27.05 -9.54
C TRP A 193 -3.49 26.84 -9.85
N GLU A 194 -2.92 27.56 -10.82
CA GLU A 194 -1.49 27.49 -11.15
C GLU A 194 -0.62 27.99 -9.99
N SER A 195 -1.04 29.03 -9.26
CA SER A 195 -0.34 29.51 -8.06
C SER A 195 -0.33 28.50 -6.91
N ILE A 196 -1.44 27.76 -6.73
CA ILE A 196 -1.52 26.65 -5.78
C ILE A 196 -0.65 25.47 -6.24
N MET A 197 -0.76 25.10 -7.51
CA MET A 197 -0.04 23.96 -8.09
C MET A 197 1.47 24.20 -8.14
N SER A 198 1.94 25.43 -8.36
CA SER A 198 3.36 25.75 -8.32
C SER A 198 3.96 25.56 -6.93
N LYS A 199 3.18 25.78 -5.87
CA LYS A 199 3.60 25.53 -4.48
C LYS A 199 3.53 24.04 -4.09
N LEU A 200 2.68 23.27 -4.76
CA LEU A 200 2.56 21.82 -4.58
C LEU A 200 3.60 21.02 -5.37
N ARG A 201 4.05 21.49 -6.54
CA ARG A 201 5.04 20.77 -7.37
C ARG A 201 6.40 20.68 -6.67
N VAL A 202 7.12 19.61 -7.00
CA VAL A 202 8.50 19.41 -6.55
C VAL A 202 9.41 20.40 -7.27
N ASP A 203 10.36 20.98 -6.55
CA ASP A 203 11.31 21.95 -7.09
C ASP A 203 12.20 21.29 -8.18
N PRO A 204 12.10 21.72 -9.45
CA PRO A 204 12.78 21.06 -10.57
C PRO A 204 14.31 21.24 -10.55
N GLU A 205 14.82 22.19 -9.77
CA GLU A 205 16.26 22.36 -9.54
C GLU A 205 16.83 21.27 -8.62
N LEU A 206 16.04 20.78 -7.66
CA LEU A 206 16.44 19.74 -6.73
C LEU A 206 16.21 18.34 -7.31
N PHE A 207 15.12 18.17 -8.06
CA PHE A 207 14.76 16.93 -8.73
C PHE A 207 14.58 17.17 -10.24
N PRO A 208 15.67 17.20 -11.02
CA PRO A 208 15.60 17.39 -12.46
C PRO A 208 14.82 16.25 -13.13
N GLU A 209 13.92 16.60 -14.05
CA GLU A 209 13.18 15.60 -14.81
C GLU A 209 14.11 14.76 -15.68
N ARG A 210 13.94 13.44 -15.60
CA ARG A 210 14.71 12.49 -16.40
C ARG A 210 14.25 12.55 -17.86
N LYS A 211 15.17 12.84 -18.78
CA LYS A 211 14.91 12.71 -20.22
C LYS A 211 14.61 11.25 -20.55
N HIS A 212 13.54 11.01 -21.32
CA HIS A 212 13.19 9.66 -21.77
C HIS A 212 14.33 9.10 -22.64
N ARG A 213 14.87 7.96 -22.22
CA ARG A 213 15.89 7.20 -22.96
C ARG A 213 15.29 5.85 -23.33
N LEU A 214 15.53 5.40 -24.55
CA LEU A 214 15.11 4.07 -24.98
C LEU A 214 15.85 3.01 -24.17
N THR A 215 15.14 1.98 -23.72
CA THR A 215 15.71 0.85 -22.98
C THR A 215 15.47 -0.46 -23.72
N ALA A 216 16.46 -1.34 -23.67
CA ALA A 216 16.39 -2.68 -24.22
C ALA A 216 16.97 -3.69 -23.24
N ILE A 217 16.58 -4.97 -23.37
CA ILE A 217 17.15 -6.06 -22.58
C ILE A 217 18.65 -6.12 -22.86
N TYR A 218 19.45 -6.07 -21.80
CA TYR A 218 20.90 -6.09 -21.90
C TYR A 218 21.37 -7.41 -22.50
N SER A 219 22.20 -7.31 -23.54
CA SER A 219 22.85 -8.44 -24.17
C SER A 219 24.32 -8.11 -24.34
N LYS A 220 25.17 -9.04 -23.93
CA LYS A 220 26.62 -8.88 -23.95
C LYS A 220 27.17 -8.75 -25.36
N ASP A 221 26.60 -9.50 -26.31
CA ASP A 221 26.99 -9.46 -27.72
C ASP A 221 26.68 -8.09 -28.38
N LYS A 222 25.72 -7.36 -27.82
CA LYS A 222 25.25 -6.06 -28.34
C LYS A 222 25.59 -4.91 -27.39
N GLU A 223 26.66 -5.03 -26.62
CA GLU A 223 27.10 -4.03 -25.65
C GLU A 223 27.30 -2.63 -26.28
N TYR A 224 27.68 -2.57 -27.56
CA TYR A 224 27.85 -1.32 -28.31
C TYR A 224 26.58 -0.47 -28.42
N LEU A 225 25.39 -1.06 -28.29
CA LEU A 225 24.09 -0.36 -28.30
C LEU A 225 23.80 0.36 -26.98
N PHE A 226 24.46 -0.01 -25.89
CA PHE A 226 24.18 0.45 -24.53
C PHE A 226 25.17 1.55 -24.08
N ASP A 227 24.69 2.50 -23.28
CA ASP A 227 25.51 3.60 -22.76
C ASP A 227 26.34 3.17 -21.53
N THR A 228 27.24 2.21 -21.74
CA THR A 228 28.12 1.66 -20.68
C THR A 228 29.13 2.68 -20.16
N SER A 229 29.36 3.78 -20.88
CA SER A 229 30.20 4.91 -20.46
C SER A 229 29.56 5.80 -19.39
N SER A 230 28.25 5.70 -19.16
CA SER A 230 27.58 6.54 -18.17
C SER A 230 27.79 6.04 -16.74
N ASP A 231 28.15 6.95 -15.81
CA ASP A 231 28.38 6.61 -14.39
C ASP A 231 27.17 5.99 -13.69
N CYS A 232 25.97 6.29 -14.19
CA CYS A 232 24.69 5.80 -13.68
C CYS A 232 24.11 4.61 -14.47
N PHE A 233 24.91 3.96 -15.32
CA PHE A 233 24.45 2.80 -16.09
C PHE A 233 24.00 1.67 -15.17
N TRP A 234 24.85 1.27 -14.20
CA TRP A 234 24.46 0.39 -13.09
C TRP A 234 24.23 1.22 -11.83
N THR A 235 22.97 1.53 -11.56
CA THR A 235 22.59 2.20 -10.31
C THR A 235 22.93 1.32 -9.10
N PRO A 236 23.17 1.90 -7.90
CA PRO A 236 23.42 1.13 -6.68
C PRO A 236 22.31 0.12 -6.36
N SER A 237 21.07 0.43 -6.76
CA SER A 237 19.93 -0.48 -6.66
C SER A 237 20.06 -1.72 -7.54
N ILE A 238 20.50 -1.57 -8.80
CA ILE A 238 20.76 -2.70 -9.70
C ILE A 238 21.93 -3.55 -9.18
N ARG A 239 23.01 -2.91 -8.73
CA ARG A 239 24.19 -3.59 -8.17
C ARG A 239 23.82 -4.45 -6.95
N SER A 240 23.07 -3.88 -6.00
CA SER A 240 22.59 -4.57 -4.81
C SER A 240 21.70 -5.78 -5.17
N ARG A 241 20.84 -5.65 -6.19
CA ARG A 241 19.99 -6.74 -6.67
C ARG A 241 20.78 -7.88 -7.28
N ILE A 242 21.79 -7.58 -8.11
CA ILE A 242 22.67 -8.59 -8.70
C ILE A 242 23.40 -9.36 -7.60
N VAL A 243 23.94 -8.67 -6.60
CA VAL A 243 24.63 -9.33 -5.48
C VAL A 243 23.67 -10.19 -4.66
N GLN A 244 22.47 -9.71 -4.34
CA GLN A 244 21.45 -10.52 -3.66
C GLN A 244 21.12 -11.79 -4.45
N PHE A 245 20.95 -11.68 -5.76
CA PHE A 245 20.64 -12.82 -6.62
C PHE A 245 21.73 -13.91 -6.55
N ILE A 246 23.00 -13.51 -6.47
CA ILE A 246 24.12 -14.44 -6.29
C ILE A 246 24.06 -15.07 -4.89
N LEU A 247 23.90 -14.25 -3.85
CA LEU A 247 23.87 -14.70 -2.44
C LEU A 247 22.77 -15.73 -2.17
N ASP A 248 21.60 -15.58 -2.79
CA ASP A 248 20.46 -16.49 -2.60
C ASP A 248 20.68 -17.88 -3.23
N ARG A 249 21.65 -18.01 -4.15
CA ARG A 249 21.85 -19.22 -4.96
C ARG A 249 23.13 -19.98 -4.63
N LYS A 250 24.08 -19.35 -3.93
CA LYS A 250 25.37 -19.98 -3.62
C LYS A 250 25.25 -21.06 -2.56
N LYS A 251 25.94 -22.17 -2.79
CA LYS A 251 26.05 -23.28 -1.85
C LYS A 251 27.05 -22.94 -0.74
N PHE A 252 26.78 -23.42 0.46
CA PHE A 252 27.66 -23.27 1.63
C PHE A 252 28.20 -24.61 2.17
N SER A 253 27.82 -25.75 1.56
CA SER A 253 28.37 -27.06 1.86
C SER A 253 28.86 -27.75 0.58
N GLU A 254 29.99 -28.44 0.67
CA GLU A 254 30.55 -29.28 -0.40
C GLU A 254 29.97 -30.71 -0.37
N THR A 255 29.35 -31.11 0.74
CA THR A 255 28.85 -32.48 0.93
C THR A 255 27.60 -32.72 0.09
N SER A 256 27.67 -33.69 -0.81
CA SER A 256 26.54 -34.11 -1.68
C SER A 256 25.31 -34.68 -0.96
N THR A 257 25.34 -34.78 0.37
CA THR A 257 24.23 -35.32 1.18
C THR A 257 23.18 -34.28 1.50
N ASP A 258 23.51 -32.99 1.46
CA ASP A 258 22.57 -31.90 1.75
C ASP A 258 22.33 -31.07 0.48
N ASP A 259 21.35 -31.50 -0.31
CA ASP A 259 20.86 -30.78 -1.49
C ASP A 259 20.32 -29.38 -1.14
N PHE A 260 20.13 -29.11 0.15
CA PHE A 260 19.51 -27.90 0.68
C PHE A 260 20.50 -26.91 1.29
N ALA A 261 21.80 -27.18 1.22
CA ALA A 261 22.85 -26.31 1.76
C ALA A 261 23.19 -25.12 0.83
N PHE A 262 22.19 -24.28 0.51
CA PHE A 262 22.36 -23.10 -0.32
C PHE A 262 21.58 -21.88 0.17
N GLY A 263 22.05 -20.70 -0.24
CA GLY A 263 21.41 -19.42 0.01
C GLY A 263 21.80 -18.76 1.32
N VAL A 264 21.96 -17.43 1.29
CA VAL A 264 22.29 -16.62 2.47
C VAL A 264 21.20 -16.65 3.54
N ALA A 265 19.92 -16.74 3.14
CA ALA A 265 18.80 -16.78 4.08
C ALA A 265 18.90 -17.93 5.08
N ARG A 266 19.30 -19.13 4.62
CA ARG A 266 19.50 -20.29 5.50
C ARG A 266 20.68 -20.12 6.44
N LEU A 267 21.74 -19.46 6.01
CA LEU A 267 22.88 -19.15 6.88
C LEU A 267 22.49 -18.14 7.97
N ILE A 268 21.55 -17.24 7.68
CA ILE A 268 21.00 -16.31 8.67
C ILE A 268 20.07 -17.05 9.65
N ASP A 269 19.17 -17.90 9.15
CA ASP A 269 18.26 -18.71 9.97
C ASP A 269 19.02 -19.64 10.93
N ASN A 270 20.12 -20.24 10.46
CA ASN A 270 21.02 -21.08 11.25
C ASN A 270 21.95 -20.27 12.18
N ASN A 271 21.82 -18.94 12.23
CA ASN A 271 22.68 -18.02 13.01
C ASN A 271 24.19 -18.12 12.67
N VAL A 272 24.54 -18.56 11.45
CA VAL A 272 25.92 -18.55 10.93
C VAL A 272 26.35 -17.13 10.56
N TYR A 273 25.44 -16.41 9.91
CA TYR A 273 25.46 -14.95 9.77
C TYR A 273 24.34 -14.37 10.64
N SER A 274 24.53 -13.15 11.14
CA SER A 274 23.52 -12.40 11.89
C SER A 274 22.65 -11.54 10.96
N ALA A 275 23.24 -11.02 9.88
CA ALA A 275 22.54 -10.19 8.91
C ALA A 275 23.25 -10.14 7.56
N ALA A 276 22.48 -9.88 6.49
CA ALA A 276 22.98 -9.55 5.16
C ALA A 276 22.11 -8.40 4.61
N TYR A 277 22.72 -7.28 4.19
CA TYR A 277 21.97 -6.13 3.71
C TYR A 277 22.79 -5.22 2.78
N PRO A 278 22.14 -4.49 1.86
CA PRO A 278 22.77 -3.41 1.10
C PRO A 278 22.92 -2.15 1.96
N LEU A 279 23.87 -1.28 1.60
CA LEU A 279 24.15 -0.05 2.34
C LEU A 279 23.31 1.14 1.89
N HIS A 280 23.05 2.05 2.81
CA HIS A 280 22.53 3.38 2.48
C HIS A 280 23.65 4.32 2.02
N ASP A 281 23.32 5.20 1.07
CA ASP A 281 24.22 6.18 0.44
C ASP A 281 24.83 7.26 1.39
N GLY A 282 24.65 7.17 2.71
CA GLY A 282 25.24 8.08 3.69
C GLY A 282 24.38 8.35 4.93
N ASP A 283 24.79 9.35 5.69
CA ASP A 283 24.08 9.83 6.88
C ASP A 283 22.96 10.81 6.50
N LEU A 284 21.92 10.86 7.32
CA LEU A 284 20.74 11.72 7.11
C LEU A 284 21.07 13.21 7.23
N LYS A 285 22.16 13.56 7.91
CA LYS A 285 22.55 14.96 8.20
C LYS A 285 23.58 15.53 7.24
N THR A 286 24.28 14.68 6.49
CA THR A 286 25.38 15.10 5.60
C THR A 286 24.82 15.45 4.22
N PRO A 287 24.96 16.70 3.75
CA PRO A 287 24.52 17.10 2.43
C PRO A 287 25.38 16.42 1.35
N GLY A 288 24.77 16.08 0.21
CA GLY A 288 25.45 15.44 -0.93
C GLY A 288 25.05 13.99 -1.21
N SER A 289 24.27 13.34 -0.33
CA SER A 289 23.71 12.00 -0.57
C SER A 289 22.24 12.06 -1.03
N MET A 290 21.82 11.10 -1.86
CA MET A 290 20.41 10.96 -2.25
C MET A 290 19.51 10.74 -1.02
N ARG A 291 19.99 9.98 -0.02
CA ARG A 291 19.28 9.73 1.24
C ARG A 291 18.94 11.04 1.96
N HIS A 292 19.88 11.97 2.03
CA HIS A 292 19.67 13.27 2.67
C HIS A 292 18.63 14.11 1.90
N LEU A 293 18.76 14.17 0.56
CA LEU A 293 17.82 14.92 -0.28
C LEU A 293 16.38 14.38 -0.17
N LEU A 294 16.22 13.06 -0.21
CA LEU A 294 14.92 12.41 -0.01
C LEU A 294 14.39 12.65 1.41
N TYR A 295 15.25 12.72 2.42
CA TYR A 295 14.81 12.97 3.79
C TYR A 295 14.29 14.40 3.98
N THR A 296 14.98 15.41 3.46
CA THR A 296 14.61 16.82 3.66
C THR A 296 13.42 17.25 2.81
N GLU A 297 13.37 16.84 1.53
CA GLU A 297 12.35 17.32 0.60
C GLU A 297 11.13 16.40 0.50
N TRP A 298 11.30 15.09 0.68
CA TRP A 298 10.20 14.12 0.56
C TRP A 298 9.70 13.58 1.90
N ALA A 299 10.57 13.12 2.80
CA ALA A 299 10.12 12.47 4.03
C ALA A 299 9.72 13.44 5.15
N SER A 300 10.18 14.69 5.10
CA SER A 300 9.85 15.68 6.14
C SER A 300 8.35 15.95 6.24
N VAL A 301 7.82 16.00 7.46
CA VAL A 301 6.42 16.35 7.72
C VAL A 301 6.10 17.79 7.27
N SER A 302 7.10 18.67 7.25
CA SER A 302 6.93 20.06 6.79
C SER A 302 6.64 20.18 5.29
N THR A 303 6.94 19.14 4.51
CA THR A 303 6.69 19.10 3.05
C THR A 303 5.49 18.23 2.69
N CYS A 304 4.55 18.00 3.64
CA CYS A 304 3.44 17.06 3.47
C CYS A 304 2.56 17.31 2.23
N LEU A 305 2.42 18.57 1.80
CA LEU A 305 1.62 18.97 0.64
C LEU A 305 2.38 18.90 -0.69
N LYS A 306 3.71 18.75 -0.70
CA LYS A 306 4.48 18.65 -1.96
C LYS A 306 4.22 17.32 -2.67
N TYR A 307 4.21 17.29 -4.00
CA TYR A 307 4.15 16.04 -4.77
C TYR A 307 5.34 15.11 -4.47
N GLN A 308 5.19 13.82 -4.74
CA GLN A 308 6.24 12.82 -4.48
C GLN A 308 7.21 12.66 -5.66
N PRO A 309 8.53 12.62 -5.43
CA PRO A 309 9.53 12.34 -6.47
C PRO A 309 9.67 10.83 -6.73
N LEU A 310 8.65 10.23 -7.37
CA LEU A 310 8.53 8.77 -7.54
C LEU A 310 9.72 8.11 -8.25
N ASP A 311 10.32 8.75 -9.26
CA ASP A 311 11.46 8.18 -9.98
C ASP A 311 12.71 8.03 -9.09
N TYR A 312 12.96 9.00 -8.21
CA TYR A 312 14.09 8.94 -7.29
C TYR A 312 13.87 7.93 -6.16
N ILE A 313 12.62 7.80 -5.70
CA ILE A 313 12.22 6.76 -4.74
C ILE A 313 12.46 5.38 -5.36
N LYS A 314 12.06 5.19 -6.64
CA LYS A 314 12.30 3.96 -7.40
C LYS A 314 13.77 3.65 -7.55
N ASP A 315 14.58 4.63 -7.94
CA ASP A 315 16.01 4.42 -8.16
C ASP A 315 16.75 4.10 -6.85
N TYR A 316 16.26 4.59 -5.71
CA TYR A 316 16.83 4.30 -4.38
C TYR A 316 16.39 2.95 -3.79
N PHE A 317 15.08 2.73 -3.68
CA PHE A 317 14.49 1.57 -2.97
C PHE A 317 14.07 0.42 -3.91
N GLY A 318 13.93 0.70 -5.20
CA GLY A 318 13.42 -0.24 -6.18
C GLY A 318 11.94 -0.04 -6.51
N VAL A 319 11.48 -0.85 -7.45
CA VAL A 319 10.15 -0.71 -8.07
C VAL A 319 9.03 -1.06 -7.10
N LYS A 320 9.18 -2.10 -6.28
CA LYS A 320 8.14 -2.52 -5.32
C LYS A 320 7.72 -1.38 -4.38
N ILE A 321 8.70 -0.71 -3.78
CA ILE A 321 8.45 0.42 -2.86
C ILE A 321 8.03 1.67 -3.64
N GLY A 322 8.61 1.91 -4.82
CA GLY A 322 8.15 2.98 -5.70
C GLY A 322 6.66 2.85 -6.06
N LEU A 323 6.20 1.64 -6.38
CA LEU A 323 4.81 1.37 -6.72
C LEU A 323 3.87 1.50 -5.51
N TYR A 324 4.32 1.13 -4.31
CA TYR A 324 3.61 1.41 -3.05
C TYR A 324 3.34 2.90 -2.88
N PHE A 325 4.38 3.73 -2.94
CA PHE A 325 4.23 5.19 -2.80
C PHE A 325 3.45 5.82 -3.96
N ALA A 326 3.55 5.26 -5.17
CA ALA A 326 2.74 5.67 -6.31
C ALA A 326 1.24 5.38 -6.07
N TRP A 327 0.92 4.19 -5.55
CA TRP A 327 -0.44 3.81 -5.16
C TRP A 327 -0.98 4.69 -4.04
N LEU A 328 -0.22 4.84 -2.96
CA LEU A 328 -0.61 5.64 -1.80
C LEU A 328 -0.83 7.11 -2.18
N GLY A 329 0.04 7.67 -3.02
CA GLY A 329 -0.10 9.02 -3.55
C GLY A 329 -1.35 9.18 -4.42
N PHE A 330 -1.54 8.28 -5.39
CA PHE A 330 -2.72 8.27 -6.25
C PHE A 330 -4.02 8.17 -5.44
N TYR A 331 -4.04 7.29 -4.44
CA TYR A 331 -5.17 7.09 -3.56
C TYR A 331 -5.50 8.34 -2.75
N THR A 332 -4.48 9.00 -2.18
CA THR A 332 -4.62 10.27 -1.47
C THR A 332 -5.18 11.36 -2.36
N HIS A 333 -4.73 11.47 -3.62
CA HIS A 333 -5.27 12.44 -4.57
C HIS A 333 -6.74 12.18 -4.92
N MET A 334 -7.13 10.90 -5.08
CA MET A 334 -8.53 10.54 -5.37
C MET A 334 -9.47 10.70 -4.18
N LEU A 335 -8.97 10.68 -2.95
CA LEU A 335 -9.76 10.95 -1.74
C LEU A 335 -10.14 12.42 -1.57
N ILE A 336 -9.43 13.36 -2.20
CA ILE A 336 -9.73 14.80 -2.11
C ILE A 336 -11.17 15.13 -2.57
N PRO A 337 -11.62 14.77 -3.79
CA PRO A 337 -12.99 15.06 -4.22
C PRO A 337 -14.03 14.35 -3.35
N ALA A 338 -13.76 13.11 -2.90
CA ALA A 338 -14.68 12.39 -2.01
C ALA A 338 -14.82 13.07 -0.64
N SER A 339 -13.72 13.61 -0.10
CA SER A 339 -13.72 14.36 1.17
C SER A 339 -14.50 15.65 1.05
N ILE A 340 -14.37 16.38 -0.06
CA ILE A 340 -15.11 17.62 -0.30
C ILE A 340 -16.61 17.34 -0.34
N VAL A 341 -17.05 16.36 -1.13
CA VAL A 341 -18.48 15.99 -1.22
C VAL A 341 -19.01 15.52 0.14
N GLY A 342 -18.26 14.68 0.85
CA GLY A 342 -18.65 14.19 2.18
C GLY A 342 -18.83 15.31 3.21
N VAL A 343 -17.91 16.28 3.26
CA VAL A 343 -18.01 17.45 4.14
C VAL A 343 -19.21 18.32 3.77
N LEU A 344 -19.46 18.56 2.48
CA LEU A 344 -20.63 19.33 2.03
C LEU A 344 -21.96 18.67 2.44
N CYS A 345 -22.05 17.34 2.30
CA CYS A 345 -23.22 16.58 2.76
C CYS A 345 -23.45 16.77 4.27
N VAL A 346 -22.40 16.64 5.09
CA VAL A 346 -22.52 16.79 6.55
C VAL A 346 -22.87 18.23 6.95
N ILE A 347 -22.30 19.25 6.28
CA ILE A 347 -22.64 20.65 6.53
C ILE A 347 -24.13 20.92 6.23
N TYR A 348 -24.63 20.42 5.10
CA TYR A 348 -26.05 20.54 4.75
C TYR A 348 -26.95 19.83 5.78
N SER A 349 -26.54 18.65 6.21
CA SER A 349 -27.25 17.85 7.23
C SER A 349 -27.30 18.57 8.58
N ALA A 350 -26.17 19.17 8.99
CA ALA A 350 -26.08 19.95 10.23
C ALA A 350 -26.93 21.24 10.16
N ALA A 351 -27.00 21.89 9.01
CA ALA A 351 -27.83 23.08 8.82
C ALA A 351 -29.33 22.78 8.89
N THR A 352 -29.75 21.57 8.49
CA THR A 352 -31.17 21.17 8.42
C THR A 352 -31.68 20.40 9.65
N VAL A 353 -30.81 20.09 10.63
CA VAL A 353 -31.16 19.24 11.79
C VAL A 353 -32.31 19.78 12.63
N TYR A 354 -32.38 21.10 12.84
CA TYR A 354 -33.44 21.74 13.61
C TYR A 354 -34.75 21.91 12.83
N SER A 355 -34.71 21.72 11.51
CA SER A 355 -35.89 21.79 10.64
C SER A 355 -36.54 20.42 10.43
N ASN A 356 -35.92 19.35 10.91
CA ASN A 356 -36.39 17.99 10.68
C ASN A 356 -37.51 17.61 11.67
N GLN A 357 -38.71 17.35 11.13
CA GLN A 357 -39.92 17.10 11.92
C GLN A 357 -39.80 15.87 12.86
N PRO A 358 -39.33 14.68 12.42
CA PRO A 358 -39.22 13.52 13.32
C PRO A 358 -38.29 13.72 14.52
N SER A 359 -37.19 14.48 14.36
CA SER A 359 -36.31 14.78 15.50
C SER A 359 -36.94 15.79 16.46
N GLU A 360 -37.70 16.76 15.95
CA GLU A 360 -38.44 17.70 16.79
C GLU A 360 -39.61 17.02 17.52
N ASP A 361 -40.30 16.06 16.88
CA ASP A 361 -41.34 15.25 17.50
C ASP A 361 -40.81 14.45 18.71
N VAL A 362 -39.59 13.90 18.63
CA VAL A 362 -38.93 13.22 19.77
C VAL A 362 -38.52 14.20 20.87
N CYS A 363 -38.14 15.43 20.52
CA CYS A 363 -37.58 16.41 21.46
C CYS A 363 -38.61 17.29 22.18
N ASN A 364 -39.69 17.69 21.50
CA ASN A 364 -40.72 18.61 21.98
C ASN A 364 -41.98 17.91 22.51
N TYR A 365 -42.03 16.58 22.53
CA TYR A 365 -43.19 15.87 23.06
C TYR A 365 -43.41 16.17 24.56
N ASN A 366 -44.65 16.49 24.95
CA ASN A 366 -45.09 16.66 26.35
C ASN A 366 -45.11 15.30 27.09
N SER A 367 -43.93 14.76 27.36
CA SER A 367 -43.57 13.83 28.46
C SER A 367 -44.61 12.78 28.92
N SER A 368 -45.09 11.89 28.05
CA SER A 368 -45.89 10.75 28.52
C SER A 368 -45.79 9.44 27.73
N ILE A 369 -44.93 9.34 26.71
CA ILE A 369 -44.69 8.05 26.05
C ILE A 369 -43.54 7.31 26.77
N LYS A 370 -43.91 6.29 27.54
CA LYS A 370 -42.97 5.37 28.22
C LYS A 370 -42.66 4.17 27.32
N MET A 371 -41.38 3.90 27.13
CA MET A 371 -40.88 2.75 26.38
C MET A 371 -40.75 1.52 27.29
N CYS A 372 -40.94 0.34 26.69
CA CYS A 372 -40.76 -0.93 27.39
C CYS A 372 -39.28 -1.16 27.80
N PRO A 373 -39.03 -1.88 28.89
CA PRO A 373 -37.68 -2.25 29.30
C PRO A 373 -37.04 -3.23 28.31
N GLN A 374 -35.75 -3.01 28.01
CA GLN A 374 -34.98 -3.81 27.06
C GLN A 374 -34.38 -5.09 27.67
N CYS A 375 -34.42 -5.25 29.00
CA CYS A 375 -33.90 -6.44 29.70
C CYS A 375 -34.90 -7.04 30.68
N ASP A 376 -34.66 -8.30 31.07
CA ASP A 376 -35.64 -9.13 31.78
C ASP A 376 -35.76 -8.83 33.28
N TYR A 377 -34.68 -8.41 33.96
CA TYR A 377 -34.66 -8.33 35.43
C TYR A 377 -34.27 -6.96 36.02
N PHE A 378 -33.45 -6.16 35.33
CA PHE A 378 -32.83 -4.95 35.91
C PHE A 378 -33.02 -3.69 35.05
N CYS A 379 -34.12 -3.61 34.27
CA CYS A 379 -34.41 -2.46 33.42
C CYS A 379 -35.72 -1.80 33.80
N GLU A 380 -35.70 -0.48 33.95
CA GLU A 380 -36.89 0.32 34.20
C GLU A 380 -37.53 0.79 32.88
N PHE A 381 -38.80 1.19 32.96
CA PHE A 381 -39.44 1.94 31.89
C PHE A 381 -38.77 3.30 31.75
N TRP A 382 -38.57 3.75 30.51
CA TRP A 382 -37.80 4.95 30.21
C TRP A 382 -38.54 5.86 29.23
N ASP A 383 -38.26 7.16 29.31
CA ASP A 383 -38.96 8.18 28.52
C ASP A 383 -38.33 8.37 27.14
N LEU A 384 -39.16 8.44 26.09
CA LEU A 384 -38.69 8.64 24.72
C LEU A 384 -37.82 9.91 24.55
N ARG A 385 -38.12 10.98 25.29
CA ARG A 385 -37.39 12.26 25.25
C ARG A 385 -35.90 12.11 25.58
N ALA A 386 -35.51 11.09 26.36
CA ALA A 386 -34.11 10.80 26.65
C ALA A 386 -33.29 10.51 25.37
N THR A 387 -33.94 10.10 24.29
CA THR A 387 -33.31 9.83 22.98
C THR A 387 -33.26 11.05 22.04
N CYS A 388 -33.64 12.24 22.48
CA CYS A 388 -33.62 13.46 21.66
C CYS A 388 -32.23 13.80 21.08
N LEU A 389 -31.16 13.67 21.89
CA LEU A 389 -29.80 13.91 21.39
C LEU A 389 -29.38 12.82 20.37
N GLN A 390 -29.76 11.58 20.64
CA GLN A 390 -29.53 10.43 19.78
C GLN A 390 -30.20 10.62 18.40
N SER A 391 -31.46 11.06 18.38
CA SER A 391 -32.23 11.23 17.15
C SER A 391 -31.68 12.37 16.28
N ARG A 392 -31.30 13.50 16.89
CA ARG A 392 -30.65 14.62 16.19
C ARG A 392 -29.29 14.22 15.59
N PHE A 393 -28.49 13.47 16.33
CA PHE A 393 -27.22 12.99 15.83
C PHE A 393 -27.40 11.94 14.72
N THR A 394 -28.42 11.08 14.83
CA THR A 394 -28.75 10.10 13.80
C THR A 394 -29.14 10.79 12.49
N TYR A 395 -29.95 11.85 12.54
CA TYR A 395 -30.31 12.63 11.34
C TYR A 395 -29.10 13.25 10.61
N LEU A 396 -28.01 13.55 11.32
CA LEU A 396 -26.79 14.08 10.71
C LEU A 396 -26.19 13.11 9.66
N PHE A 397 -26.44 11.81 9.83
CA PHE A 397 -25.89 10.74 8.99
C PHE A 397 -26.96 9.86 8.31
N ASP A 398 -28.21 9.96 8.74
CA ASP A 398 -29.35 9.25 8.18
C ASP A 398 -30.34 10.23 7.55
N ASN A 399 -30.01 10.68 6.34
CA ASN A 399 -30.83 11.62 5.58
C ASN A 399 -30.75 11.36 4.06
N SER A 400 -31.50 12.15 3.28
CA SER A 400 -31.50 12.03 1.82
C SER A 400 -30.13 12.31 1.19
N THR A 401 -29.28 13.13 1.82
CA THR A 401 -27.94 13.43 1.30
C THR A 401 -26.96 12.28 1.48
N THR A 402 -27.14 11.41 2.48
CA THR A 402 -26.29 10.24 2.66
C THR A 402 -26.60 9.14 1.65
N VAL A 403 -27.85 9.04 1.19
CA VAL A 403 -28.22 8.20 0.02
C VAL A 403 -27.53 8.71 -1.25
N PHE A 404 -27.56 10.02 -1.51
CA PHE A 404 -26.81 10.62 -2.62
C PHE A 404 -25.30 10.34 -2.52
N PHE A 405 -24.73 10.50 -1.32
CA PHE A 405 -23.32 10.22 -1.07
C PHE A 405 -22.97 8.74 -1.30
N ALA A 406 -23.84 7.80 -0.94
CA ALA A 406 -23.62 6.37 -1.18
C ALA A 406 -23.56 6.04 -2.69
N VAL A 407 -24.43 6.65 -3.50
CA VAL A 407 -24.38 6.52 -4.97
C VAL A 407 -23.09 7.13 -5.52
N PHE A 408 -22.72 8.33 -5.05
CA PHE A 408 -21.48 8.99 -5.42
C PHE A 408 -20.25 8.12 -5.08
N MET A 409 -20.20 7.52 -3.89
CA MET A 409 -19.10 6.66 -3.46
C MET A 409 -19.01 5.37 -4.26
N SER A 410 -20.13 4.84 -4.74
CA SER A 410 -20.16 3.67 -5.62
C SER A 410 -19.55 3.99 -6.99
N PHE A 411 -19.91 5.14 -7.57
CA PHE A 411 -19.28 5.63 -8.81
C PHE A 411 -17.80 5.98 -8.61
N TRP A 412 -17.47 6.62 -7.48
CA TRP A 412 -16.09 6.96 -7.13
C TRP A 412 -15.22 5.71 -6.99
N GLY A 413 -15.72 4.64 -6.36
CA GLY A 413 -14.97 3.38 -6.21
C GLY A 413 -14.64 2.71 -7.55
N ALA A 414 -15.61 2.68 -8.47
CA ALA A 414 -15.39 2.17 -9.83
C ALA A 414 -14.41 3.06 -10.62
N CYS A 415 -14.59 4.38 -10.56
CA CYS A 415 -13.71 5.35 -11.21
C CYS A 415 -12.28 5.27 -10.68
N PHE A 416 -12.11 5.12 -9.36
CA PHE A 416 -10.82 4.94 -8.69
C PHE A 416 -10.06 3.74 -9.23
N LEU A 417 -10.71 2.56 -9.34
CA LEU A 417 -10.07 1.34 -9.81
C LEU A 417 -9.65 1.43 -11.28
N GLU A 418 -10.49 2.01 -12.15
CA GLU A 418 -10.18 2.18 -13.57
C GLU A 418 -9.07 3.23 -13.81
N LEU A 419 -9.11 4.34 -13.09
CA LEU A 419 -8.05 5.35 -13.16
C LEU A 419 -6.73 4.82 -12.58
N TRP A 420 -6.77 4.02 -11.50
CA TRP A 420 -5.58 3.36 -10.97
C TRP A 420 -4.99 2.39 -12.00
N LYS A 421 -5.81 1.58 -12.67
CA LYS A 421 -5.36 0.66 -13.71
C LYS A 421 -4.63 1.40 -14.84
N ARG A 422 -5.18 2.53 -15.28
CA ARG A 422 -4.54 3.40 -16.30
C ARG A 422 -3.23 4.02 -15.80
N TYR A 423 -3.22 4.55 -14.59
CA TYR A 423 -2.04 5.15 -13.98
C TYR A 423 -0.93 4.12 -13.72
N SER A 424 -1.28 2.94 -13.24
CA SER A 424 -0.36 1.82 -13.05
C SER A 424 0.25 1.40 -14.39
N ALA A 425 -0.52 1.28 -15.47
CA ALA A 425 0.01 0.96 -16.78
C ALA A 425 1.00 2.02 -17.32
N GLU A 426 0.71 3.31 -17.12
CA GLU A 426 1.63 4.40 -17.44
C GLU A 426 2.94 4.27 -16.65
N MET A 427 2.85 3.99 -15.36
CA MET A 427 4.00 3.84 -14.48
C MET A 427 4.84 2.61 -14.83
N THR A 428 4.20 1.46 -15.06
CA THR A 428 4.83 0.21 -15.49
C THR A 428 5.57 0.39 -16.82
N HIS A 429 4.99 1.16 -17.75
CA HIS A 429 5.68 1.54 -18.98
C HIS A 429 6.86 2.48 -18.73
N ARG A 430 6.67 3.56 -17.96
CA ARG A 430 7.73 4.55 -17.63
C ARG A 430 8.92 3.90 -16.90
N TRP A 431 8.67 2.85 -16.14
CA TRP A 431 9.68 2.14 -15.36
C TRP A 431 10.26 0.90 -16.06
N ASP A 432 9.94 0.71 -17.35
CA ASP A 432 10.44 -0.39 -18.19
C ASP A 432 10.12 -1.78 -17.63
N LEU A 433 8.90 -1.95 -17.13
CA LEU A 433 8.41 -3.22 -16.58
C LEU A 433 7.50 -3.97 -17.57
N THR A 434 7.32 -3.44 -18.77
CA THR A 434 6.55 -4.06 -19.84
C THR A 434 7.26 -5.30 -20.37
N GLY A 435 6.54 -6.44 -20.39
CA GLY A 435 7.08 -7.75 -20.79
C GLY A 435 7.86 -8.49 -19.70
N PHE A 436 7.79 -8.04 -18.44
CA PHE A 436 8.28 -8.84 -17.31
C PHE A 436 7.27 -9.96 -17.01
N ASP A 437 7.53 -11.17 -17.50
CA ASP A 437 6.69 -12.33 -17.23
C ASP A 437 7.01 -12.92 -15.85
N VAL A 438 5.98 -13.15 -15.04
CA VAL A 438 6.07 -13.82 -13.72
C VAL A 438 6.73 -15.21 -13.84
N TYR A 439 6.66 -15.84 -15.02
CA TYR A 439 7.29 -17.13 -15.32
C TYR A 439 8.82 -17.07 -15.44
N GLU A 440 9.42 -15.88 -15.55
CA GLU A 440 10.87 -15.70 -15.51
C GLU A 440 11.40 -15.59 -14.07
N GLU A 441 10.52 -15.56 -13.07
CA GLU A 441 10.94 -15.60 -11.67
C GLU A 441 11.49 -16.98 -11.32
N HIS A 442 12.70 -16.99 -10.75
CA HIS A 442 13.34 -18.22 -10.34
C HIS A 442 12.60 -18.89 -9.17
N PRO A 443 12.58 -20.23 -9.10
CA PRO A 443 11.90 -20.94 -8.01
C PRO A 443 12.48 -20.55 -6.66
N ARG A 444 11.60 -20.46 -5.66
CA ARG A 444 11.95 -20.03 -4.31
C ARG A 444 12.96 -21.01 -3.69
N PRO A 445 14.07 -20.55 -3.10
CA PRO A 445 15.06 -21.42 -2.45
C PRO A 445 14.46 -22.25 -1.29
N GLN A 446 13.44 -21.71 -0.61
CA GLN A 446 12.72 -22.36 0.49
C GLN A 446 11.68 -23.41 0.03
N TYR A 447 11.23 -23.40 -1.24
CA TYR A 447 10.34 -24.44 -1.82
C TYR A 447 11.04 -25.80 -1.89
N LEU A 448 12.34 -25.80 -2.14
CA LEU A 448 13.18 -26.98 -2.07
C LEU A 448 13.48 -27.37 -0.61
N ALA A 449 13.20 -26.47 0.33
CA ALA A 449 13.91 -26.20 1.56
C ALA A 449 13.28 -26.54 2.92
N ARG A 450 12.53 -27.62 3.19
CA ARG A 450 11.74 -27.72 4.47
C ARG A 450 12.35 -28.65 5.54
N LEU A 451 12.35 -28.36 6.85
CA LEU A 451 11.60 -27.44 7.75
C LEU A 451 12.50 -27.02 8.94
N ALA A 452 12.41 -25.79 9.47
CA ALA A 452 12.89 -25.46 10.83
C ALA A 452 12.18 -24.25 11.47
N HIS A 453 11.99 -24.33 12.78
CA HIS A 453 11.06 -23.58 13.62
C HIS A 453 11.27 -22.05 13.68
N VAL A 454 10.17 -21.30 13.51
CA VAL A 454 10.10 -19.88 13.91
C VAL A 454 8.95 -19.70 14.90
N LYS A 455 9.25 -19.12 16.08
CA LYS A 455 8.22 -18.69 17.05
C LYS A 455 7.60 -17.38 16.55
N ARG A 456 6.27 -17.35 16.40
CA ARG A 456 5.51 -16.14 16.02
C ARG A 456 4.25 -16.00 16.86
N THR A 457 3.86 -14.76 17.12
CA THR A 457 3.03 -14.32 18.26
C THR A 457 1.58 -13.96 17.91
N GLN A 458 1.18 -14.01 16.64
CA GLN A 458 -0.21 -13.77 16.23
C GLN A 458 -0.83 -15.03 15.59
N ILE A 459 -1.88 -15.54 16.22
CA ILE A 459 -2.52 -16.83 15.88
C ILE A 459 -3.00 -16.85 14.42
N TYR A 460 -3.56 -15.75 13.90
CA TYR A 460 -4.03 -15.67 12.51
C TYR A 460 -2.92 -15.65 11.47
N GLN A 461 -1.84 -14.89 11.71
CA GLN A 461 -0.68 -14.87 10.81
C GLN A 461 0.00 -16.23 10.78
N TYR A 462 0.15 -16.87 11.94
CA TYR A 462 0.68 -18.23 12.04
C TYR A 462 -0.18 -19.23 11.25
N LEU A 463 -1.50 -19.19 11.40
CA LEU A 463 -2.40 -20.07 10.67
C LEU A 463 -2.31 -19.85 9.15
N ALA A 464 -2.30 -18.60 8.70
CA ALA A 464 -2.20 -18.25 7.28
C ALA A 464 -0.87 -18.68 6.67
N GLU A 465 0.24 -18.47 7.39
CA GLU A 465 1.57 -18.95 6.99
C GLU A 465 1.58 -20.46 6.90
N TRP A 466 1.13 -21.17 7.94
CA TRP A 466 1.09 -22.63 7.96
C TRP A 466 0.25 -23.22 6.82
N LEU A 467 -0.91 -22.64 6.52
CA LEU A 467 -1.76 -23.06 5.41
C LEU A 467 -1.09 -22.84 4.05
N THR A 468 -0.51 -21.65 3.83
CA THR A 468 0.16 -21.31 2.56
C THR A 468 1.43 -22.13 2.38
N GLU A 469 2.10 -22.42 3.50
CA GLU A 469 3.22 -23.31 3.54
C GLU A 469 2.84 -24.70 3.01
N LYS A 470 1.72 -25.27 3.47
CA LYS A 470 1.22 -26.57 3.00
C LYS A 470 0.92 -26.63 1.50
N GLU A 471 0.65 -25.50 0.85
CA GLU A 471 0.34 -25.43 -0.59
C GLU A 471 1.56 -25.67 -1.50
N LEU A 472 2.79 -25.57 -0.98
CA LEU A 472 4.03 -25.79 -1.74
C LEU A 472 4.07 -24.99 -3.06
N LEU A 473 3.95 -23.66 -2.94
CA LEU A 473 3.99 -22.76 -4.10
C LEU A 473 5.42 -22.61 -4.65
N ARG A 474 5.55 -22.55 -5.98
CA ARG A 474 6.84 -22.62 -6.69
C ARG A 474 7.63 -21.31 -6.65
N THR A 475 6.95 -20.17 -6.80
CA THR A 475 7.56 -18.83 -6.85
C THR A 475 7.29 -18.05 -5.55
N GLN A 476 8.11 -17.04 -5.27
CA GLN A 476 7.89 -16.17 -4.11
C GLN A 476 6.64 -15.30 -4.29
N THR A 477 6.41 -14.81 -5.51
CA THR A 477 5.22 -14.00 -5.83
C THR A 477 3.92 -14.77 -5.55
N GLU A 478 3.79 -16.01 -6.03
CA GLU A 478 2.59 -16.83 -5.77
C GLU A 478 2.39 -17.10 -4.27
N PHE A 479 3.48 -17.37 -3.55
CA PHE A 479 3.45 -17.56 -2.10
C PHE A 479 2.96 -16.32 -1.37
N ASP A 480 3.52 -15.15 -1.70
CA ASP A 480 3.14 -13.88 -1.08
C ASP A 480 1.69 -13.51 -1.41
N ASP A 481 1.25 -13.76 -2.65
CA ASP A 481 -0.12 -13.53 -3.11
C ASP A 481 -1.14 -14.43 -2.37
N SER A 482 -0.86 -15.72 -2.24
CA SER A 482 -1.72 -16.67 -1.52
C SER A 482 -1.75 -16.38 -0.02
N LEU A 483 -0.60 -16.05 0.57
CA LEU A 483 -0.49 -15.65 1.97
C LEU A 483 -1.30 -14.37 2.22
N THR A 484 -1.16 -13.39 1.33
CA THR A 484 -1.87 -12.11 1.37
C THR A 484 -3.38 -12.32 1.41
N LEU A 485 -3.91 -13.13 0.51
CA LEU A 485 -5.35 -13.44 0.46
C LEU A 485 -5.84 -14.07 1.76
N LYS A 486 -5.10 -15.04 2.31
CA LYS A 486 -5.52 -15.73 3.55
C LYS A 486 -5.50 -14.82 4.77
N ILE A 487 -4.44 -14.01 4.92
CA ILE A 487 -4.39 -13.06 6.03
C ILE A 487 -5.51 -12.02 5.87
N TYR A 488 -5.75 -11.52 4.66
CA TYR A 488 -6.85 -10.60 4.37
C TYR A 488 -8.19 -11.20 4.78
N LEU A 489 -8.53 -12.43 4.37
CA LEU A 489 -9.80 -13.06 4.70
C LEU A 489 -10.01 -13.24 6.21
N LEU A 490 -8.97 -13.69 6.93
CA LEU A 490 -9.03 -13.85 8.39
C LEU A 490 -9.20 -12.50 9.10
N GLN A 491 -8.48 -11.47 8.64
CA GLN A 491 -8.60 -10.13 9.20
C GLN A 491 -9.95 -9.48 8.86
N PHE A 492 -10.48 -9.69 7.65
CA PHE A 492 -11.77 -9.18 7.22
C PHE A 492 -12.89 -9.65 8.16
N VAL A 493 -12.93 -10.95 8.46
CA VAL A 493 -13.92 -11.51 9.40
C VAL A 493 -13.75 -10.93 10.80
N ASN A 494 -12.51 -10.78 11.27
CA ASN A 494 -12.24 -10.24 12.60
C ASN A 494 -12.62 -8.75 12.76
N TYR A 495 -12.35 -7.93 11.75
CA TYR A 495 -12.64 -6.48 11.82
C TYR A 495 -14.09 -6.15 11.51
N TYR A 496 -14.66 -6.76 10.46
CA TYR A 496 -16.01 -6.42 10.03
C TYR A 496 -17.08 -7.29 10.69
N GLY A 497 -16.75 -8.42 11.31
CA GLY A 497 -17.73 -9.34 11.90
C GLY A 497 -18.67 -8.69 12.92
N SER A 498 -18.14 -7.83 13.80
CA SER A 498 -18.95 -7.09 14.77
C SER A 498 -19.81 -6.00 14.13
N ILE A 499 -19.31 -5.34 13.08
CA ILE A 499 -20.04 -4.33 12.30
C ILE A 499 -21.19 -5.00 11.52
N PHE A 500 -20.93 -6.13 10.86
CA PHE A 500 -21.94 -6.94 10.17
C PHE A 500 -23.05 -7.39 11.12
N TYR A 501 -22.71 -7.79 12.35
CA TYR A 501 -23.68 -8.14 13.38
C TYR A 501 -24.60 -6.96 13.72
N ILE A 502 -24.04 -5.78 13.99
CA ILE A 502 -24.82 -4.59 14.37
C ILE A 502 -25.69 -4.10 13.21
N ALA A 503 -25.18 -4.13 11.97
CA ALA A 503 -25.91 -3.64 10.81
C ALA A 503 -27.11 -4.52 10.46
N PHE A 504 -26.95 -5.85 10.48
CA PHE A 504 -27.92 -6.78 9.88
C PHE A 504 -28.65 -7.70 10.86
N PHE A 505 -28.08 -8.00 12.03
CA PHE A 505 -28.64 -8.98 12.95
C PHE A 505 -29.20 -8.36 14.23
N LYS A 506 -28.55 -7.32 14.77
CA LYS A 506 -28.98 -6.66 16.01
C LYS A 506 -30.38 -6.05 15.87
N GLY A 507 -31.25 -6.32 16.84
CA GLY A 507 -32.62 -5.81 16.88
C GLY A 507 -33.60 -6.34 15.82
N LYS A 508 -33.19 -7.28 14.95
CA LYS A 508 -34.08 -7.82 13.90
C LYS A 508 -34.83 -9.10 14.30
N PHE A 509 -34.24 -9.91 15.18
CA PHE A 509 -34.77 -11.23 15.58
C PHE A 509 -35.19 -11.30 17.05
N VAL A 510 -35.72 -10.21 17.62
CA VAL A 510 -36.01 -10.15 19.06
C VAL A 510 -37.39 -10.72 19.42
N GLY A 511 -38.34 -10.68 18.49
CA GLY A 511 -39.74 -11.06 18.74
C GLY A 511 -40.54 -9.89 19.28
N ARG A 512 -41.52 -10.17 20.14
CA ARG A 512 -42.43 -9.17 20.72
C ARG A 512 -42.43 -9.23 22.25
N PRO A 513 -42.77 -8.13 22.95
CA PRO A 513 -43.03 -8.19 24.38
C PRO A 513 -44.02 -9.31 24.73
N GLY A 514 -43.64 -10.18 25.66
CA GLY A 514 -44.40 -11.39 26.05
C GLY A 514 -44.02 -12.67 25.32
N ASN A 515 -43.40 -12.60 24.13
CA ASN A 515 -42.83 -13.77 23.44
C ASN A 515 -41.53 -13.39 22.71
N TYR A 516 -40.43 -13.37 23.46
CA TYR A 516 -39.10 -13.07 22.95
C TYR A 516 -38.40 -14.32 22.40
N VAL A 517 -37.67 -14.16 21.30
CA VAL A 517 -36.81 -15.22 20.77
C VAL A 517 -35.55 -15.30 21.62
N ARG A 518 -35.32 -16.46 22.26
CA ARG A 518 -34.16 -16.70 23.13
C ARG A 518 -33.16 -17.61 22.45
N PHE A 519 -31.92 -17.15 22.31
CA PHE A 519 -30.79 -17.99 21.90
C PHE A 519 -29.99 -18.38 23.15
N PHE A 520 -29.69 -19.68 23.31
CA PHE A 520 -28.97 -20.20 24.49
C PHE A 520 -29.57 -19.78 25.84
N GLY A 521 -30.90 -19.55 25.89
CA GLY A 521 -31.60 -19.14 27.11
C GLY A 521 -31.54 -17.65 27.43
N THR A 522 -30.79 -16.84 26.67
CA THR A 522 -30.70 -15.38 26.84
C THR A 522 -31.52 -14.63 25.77
N ARG A 523 -32.05 -13.47 26.16
CA ARG A 523 -32.77 -12.54 25.25
C ARG A 523 -31.76 -11.83 24.34
N GLN A 524 -32.14 -11.63 23.09
CA GLN A 524 -31.34 -10.90 22.10
C GLN A 524 -31.32 -9.39 22.35
N GLU A 525 -30.26 -8.72 21.90
CA GLU A 525 -30.13 -7.27 22.05
C GLU A 525 -31.07 -6.50 21.10
N GLU A 526 -31.66 -5.42 21.61
CA GLU A 526 -32.53 -4.50 20.88
C GLU A 526 -31.79 -3.25 20.40
N CYS A 527 -32.32 -2.59 19.38
CA CYS A 527 -31.88 -1.26 18.97
C CYS A 527 -32.57 -0.17 19.80
N SER A 528 -31.96 1.01 19.89
CA SER A 528 -32.66 2.23 20.35
C SER A 528 -33.77 2.62 19.36
N PRO A 529 -34.80 3.41 19.75
CA PRO A 529 -35.88 3.85 18.85
C PRO A 529 -35.41 4.73 17.68
N GLY A 530 -34.25 5.37 17.82
CA GLY A 530 -33.57 6.07 16.72
C GLY A 530 -32.83 5.13 15.74
N GLY A 531 -32.93 3.81 15.92
CA GLY A 531 -32.25 2.79 15.13
C GLY A 531 -30.87 2.39 15.67
N CYS A 532 -30.29 1.35 15.06
CA CYS A 532 -28.93 0.87 15.34
C CYS A 532 -27.84 1.63 14.54
N PHE A 533 -28.24 2.56 13.67
CA PHE A 533 -27.32 3.27 12.76
C PHE A 533 -26.28 4.11 13.51
N LEU A 534 -26.64 4.71 14.65
CA LEU A 534 -25.67 5.46 15.44
C LEU A 534 -24.63 4.55 16.11
N GLU A 535 -25.04 3.43 16.68
CA GLU A 535 -24.08 2.48 17.27
C GLU A 535 -23.09 1.99 16.21
N LEU A 536 -23.59 1.70 14.99
CA LEU A 536 -22.77 1.37 13.84
C LEU A 536 -21.77 2.50 13.51
N SER A 537 -22.24 3.75 13.46
CA SER A 537 -21.42 4.91 13.14
C SER A 537 -20.33 5.18 14.21
N ILE A 538 -20.66 5.02 15.50
CA ILE A 538 -19.70 5.17 16.59
C ILE A 538 -18.65 4.07 16.52
N GLN A 539 -19.06 2.83 16.30
CA GLN A 539 -18.12 1.72 16.19
C GLN A 539 -17.20 1.87 14.98
N LEU A 540 -17.73 2.30 13.83
CA LEU A 540 -16.93 2.64 12.65
C LEU A 540 -15.95 3.79 12.96
N ALA A 541 -16.38 4.83 13.66
CA ALA A 541 -15.50 5.93 14.06
C ALA A 541 -14.39 5.47 15.02
N ILE A 542 -14.71 4.61 16.00
CA ILE A 542 -13.71 4.05 16.93
C ILE A 542 -12.70 3.18 16.17
N ILE A 543 -13.17 2.33 15.25
CA ILE A 543 -12.29 1.46 14.48
C ILE A 543 -11.45 2.29 13.50
N MET A 544 -12.01 3.23 12.76
CA MET A 544 -11.25 4.00 11.77
C MET A 544 -10.35 5.08 12.37
N VAL A 545 -10.80 5.81 13.38
CA VAL A 545 -10.03 6.92 13.96
C VAL A 545 -9.17 6.42 15.11
N GLY A 546 -9.77 5.62 16.00
CA GLY A 546 -9.09 5.12 17.20
C GLY A 546 -7.99 4.11 16.86
N LYS A 547 -8.30 3.08 16.08
CA LYS A 547 -7.30 2.07 15.69
C LYS A 547 -6.19 2.70 14.86
N GLN A 548 -6.52 3.55 13.88
CA GLN A 548 -5.52 4.16 13.02
C GLN A 548 -4.57 5.06 13.81
N PHE A 549 -5.09 5.88 14.72
CA PHE A 549 -4.25 6.69 15.60
C PHE A 549 -3.31 5.83 16.47
N ILE A 550 -3.83 4.76 17.07
CA ILE A 550 -3.03 3.83 17.88
C ILE A 550 -1.99 3.11 17.01
N ASN A 551 -2.37 2.67 15.81
CA ASN A 551 -1.48 1.99 14.87
C ASN A 551 -0.35 2.92 14.45
N THR A 552 -0.64 4.12 13.92
CA THR A 552 0.39 5.10 13.54
C THR A 552 1.31 5.42 14.72
N PHE A 553 0.78 5.52 15.95
CA PHE A 553 1.60 5.76 17.14
C PHE A 553 2.51 4.56 17.47
N VAL A 554 1.95 3.35 17.56
CA VAL A 554 2.71 2.12 17.86
C VAL A 554 3.74 1.88 16.76
N GLU A 555 3.37 2.05 15.51
CA GLU A 555 4.21 1.85 14.35
C GLU A 555 5.37 2.85 14.29
N MET A 556 5.14 4.10 14.71
CA MET A 556 6.23 5.04 14.81
C MET A 556 7.12 4.75 16.03
N MET A 557 6.55 4.42 17.17
CA MET A 557 7.32 4.24 18.41
C MET A 557 8.06 2.90 18.46
N LEU A 558 7.49 1.82 17.93
CA LEU A 558 8.04 0.47 17.98
C LEU A 558 9.46 0.36 17.40
N PRO A 559 9.80 0.87 16.19
CA PRO A 559 11.16 0.77 15.67
C PRO A 559 12.15 1.59 16.51
N TYR A 560 11.76 2.75 17.06
CA TYR A 560 12.61 3.51 17.98
C TYR A 560 12.82 2.78 19.30
N LEU A 561 11.78 2.16 19.86
CA LEU A 561 11.85 1.36 21.08
C LEU A 561 12.69 0.08 20.88
N LEU A 562 12.51 -0.64 19.77
CA LEU A 562 13.31 -1.82 19.42
C LEU A 562 14.77 -1.44 19.19
N LYS A 563 15.04 -0.35 18.48
CA LYS A 563 16.39 0.19 18.31
C LYS A 563 17.03 0.54 19.64
N TRP A 564 16.30 1.23 20.52
CA TRP A 564 16.77 1.60 21.85
C TRP A 564 17.06 0.37 22.71
N TRP A 565 16.14 -0.62 22.72
CA TRP A 565 16.29 -1.87 23.45
C TRP A 565 17.46 -2.71 22.92
N TYR A 566 17.61 -2.82 21.60
CA TYR A 566 18.73 -3.52 20.96
C TYR A 566 20.06 -2.89 21.35
N ILE A 567 20.20 -1.56 21.27
CA ILE A 567 21.42 -0.84 21.67
C ILE A 567 21.78 -1.12 23.14
N ILE A 568 20.80 -1.08 24.04
CA ILE A 568 21.03 -1.35 25.47
C ILE A 568 21.51 -2.80 25.68
N ARG A 569 20.92 -3.76 24.96
CA ARG A 569 21.20 -5.19 25.11
C ARG A 569 22.54 -5.59 24.49
N THR A 570 22.91 -5.07 23.32
CA THR A 570 24.10 -5.51 22.58
C THR A 570 25.36 -4.72 22.91
N ILE A 571 25.24 -3.40 23.15
CA ILE A 571 26.41 -2.53 23.34
C ILE A 571 26.70 -2.32 24.84
N GLY A 572 25.75 -2.61 25.72
CA GLY A 572 25.91 -2.37 27.15
C GLY A 572 25.98 -0.88 27.50
N ARG A 573 25.83 -0.56 28.79
CA ARG A 573 25.64 0.81 29.29
C ARG A 573 26.89 1.70 29.20
N LYS A 574 28.04 1.21 28.72
CA LYS A 574 29.32 1.92 28.72
C LYS A 574 29.82 2.19 27.29
N ASN A 575 30.01 3.48 27.02
CA ASN A 575 30.55 4.12 25.82
C ASN A 575 29.67 4.07 24.56
N THR A 576 28.93 5.16 24.36
CA THR A 576 28.28 5.55 23.11
C THR A 576 29.34 5.74 22.03
N MET A 577 29.77 4.66 21.39
CA MET A 577 30.69 4.72 20.27
C MET A 577 30.05 5.41 19.07
N LYS A 578 30.48 6.66 18.82
CA LYS A 578 30.41 7.30 17.51
C LYS A 578 31.41 6.61 16.58
N SER A 579 31.02 5.48 15.98
CA SER A 579 31.72 5.02 14.77
C SER A 579 31.25 5.85 13.58
N SER A 580 32.18 6.41 12.82
CA SER A 580 31.90 7.19 11.60
C SER A 580 31.48 6.30 10.42
N LEU A 581 31.72 4.99 10.49
CA LEU A 581 31.57 4.03 9.40
C LEU A 581 30.09 3.72 9.09
N GLN A 582 29.71 3.79 7.82
CA GLN A 582 28.33 3.66 7.36
C GLN A 582 27.73 2.27 7.63
N TRP A 583 28.45 1.19 7.31
CA TRP A 583 27.95 -0.18 7.52
C TRP A 583 27.71 -0.52 8.99
N VAL A 584 28.48 0.06 9.92
CA VAL A 584 28.25 -0.10 11.37
C VAL A 584 27.00 0.66 11.82
N LYS A 585 26.71 1.82 11.22
CA LYS A 585 25.48 2.58 11.49
C LYS A 585 24.25 1.84 10.98
N ASP A 586 24.32 1.31 9.76
CA ASP A 586 23.22 0.59 9.12
C ASP A 586 22.94 -0.75 9.83
N PHE A 587 23.97 -1.43 10.37
CA PHE A 587 23.76 -2.63 11.21
C PHE A 587 22.87 -2.36 12.44
N LYS A 588 22.92 -1.15 13.01
CA LYS A 588 22.10 -0.77 14.19
C LYS A 588 20.63 -0.49 13.85
N LEU A 589 20.28 -0.45 12.56
CA LEU A 589 18.91 -0.24 12.10
C LEU A 589 18.11 -1.55 12.16
N VAL A 590 16.78 -1.40 12.24
CA VAL A 590 15.84 -2.53 12.30
C VAL A 590 15.75 -3.17 10.92
N ASP A 591 15.66 -4.50 10.86
CA ASP A 591 15.43 -5.20 9.62
C ASP A 591 13.99 -5.00 9.12
N PHE A 592 13.82 -4.77 7.82
CA PHE A 592 12.53 -4.53 7.20
C PHE A 592 11.66 -5.80 7.16
N GLY A 593 12.29 -6.99 7.17
CA GLY A 593 11.60 -8.29 7.18
C GLY A 593 10.90 -8.65 5.86
N HIS A 594 10.50 -9.91 5.71
CA HIS A 594 9.88 -10.42 4.47
C HIS A 594 8.41 -10.00 4.27
N MET A 595 7.71 -9.56 5.32
CA MET A 595 6.29 -9.14 5.26
C MET A 595 6.08 -7.61 5.28
N GLY A 596 7.13 -6.83 5.06
CA GLY A 596 7.21 -5.40 5.43
C GLY A 596 6.27 -4.41 4.75
N LEU A 597 5.36 -4.83 3.86
CA LEU A 597 4.32 -3.97 3.26
C LEU A 597 2.89 -4.48 3.50
N PHE A 598 2.74 -5.67 4.08
CA PHE A 598 1.44 -6.32 4.20
C PHE A 598 0.48 -5.64 5.20
N PRO A 599 0.93 -5.10 6.35
CA PRO A 599 0.04 -4.40 7.29
C PRO A 599 -0.50 -3.06 6.76
N GLU A 600 0.12 -2.48 5.74
CA GLU A 600 -0.10 -1.08 5.32
C GLU A 600 -1.31 -0.92 4.37
N TYR A 601 -1.79 -2.01 3.76
CA TYR A 601 -2.80 -1.96 2.68
C TYR A 601 -4.27 -2.11 3.13
N LEU A 602 -4.55 -2.18 4.43
CA LEU A 602 -5.85 -2.67 4.90
C LEU A 602 -6.60 -1.65 5.75
N GLU A 603 -7.39 -0.75 5.14
CA GLU A 603 -8.45 0.00 5.84
C GLU A 603 -9.31 0.86 4.88
N MET A 604 -10.64 0.75 4.92
CA MET A 604 -11.66 1.79 4.61
C MET A 604 -13.11 1.30 4.87
N ALA A 605 -14.01 2.12 5.44
CA ALA A 605 -15.48 1.92 5.37
C ALA A 605 -16.37 3.15 5.77
N ALA A 606 -17.47 3.32 5.03
CA ALA A 606 -18.84 3.74 5.39
C ALA A 606 -19.16 4.83 6.46
N PHE A 607 -18.54 6.00 6.39
CA PHE A 607 -19.03 7.22 7.07
C PHE A 607 -18.84 8.43 6.15
N PRO A 608 -19.73 9.44 6.08
CA PRO A 608 -19.55 10.57 5.17
C PRO A 608 -18.28 11.40 5.40
N LEU A 609 -17.75 11.44 6.63
CA LEU A 609 -16.42 12.02 6.90
C LEU A 609 -15.30 10.98 6.88
N ALA A 610 -15.59 9.70 6.58
CA ALA A 610 -14.56 8.68 6.42
C ALA A 610 -13.49 9.08 5.40
N PRO A 611 -13.85 9.60 4.21
CA PRO A 611 -12.84 10.02 3.25
C PRO A 611 -11.93 11.13 3.79
N LEU A 612 -12.47 12.05 4.60
CA LEU A 612 -11.69 13.13 5.20
C LEU A 612 -10.68 12.59 6.23
N PHE A 613 -11.11 11.71 7.13
CA PHE A 613 -10.21 11.10 8.10
C PHE A 613 -9.17 10.20 7.42
N ALA A 614 -9.57 9.45 6.40
CA ALA A 614 -8.67 8.68 5.56
C ALA A 614 -7.66 9.56 4.83
N LEU A 615 -8.08 10.72 4.31
CA LEU A 615 -7.20 11.68 3.64
C LEU A 615 -6.14 12.23 4.61
N ILE A 616 -6.55 12.68 5.79
CA ILE A 616 -5.63 13.20 6.81
C ILE A 616 -4.65 12.11 7.22
N ASN A 617 -5.15 10.90 7.45
CA ASN A 617 -4.33 9.77 7.80
C ASN A 617 -3.30 9.45 6.71
N ASN A 618 -3.74 9.28 5.45
CA ASN A 618 -2.84 8.93 4.35
C ASN A 618 -1.78 10.00 4.09
N VAL A 619 -2.11 11.28 4.27
CA VAL A 619 -1.13 12.38 4.14
C VAL A 619 -0.05 12.27 5.20
N LEU A 620 -0.40 11.90 6.44
CA LEU A 620 0.58 11.66 7.50
C LEU A 620 1.35 10.36 7.28
N GLU A 621 0.64 9.27 6.99
CA GLU A 621 1.19 7.92 6.79
C GLU A 621 2.25 7.94 5.69
N MET A 622 1.96 8.55 4.54
CA MET A 622 2.91 8.67 3.43
C MET A 622 4.25 9.32 3.83
N ARG A 623 4.26 10.25 4.79
CA ARG A 623 5.50 10.92 5.27
C ARG A 623 6.17 10.16 6.40
N LEU A 624 5.37 9.59 7.30
CA LEU A 624 5.86 8.75 8.38
C LEU A 624 6.51 7.48 7.82
N ASP A 625 5.92 6.87 6.79
CA ASP A 625 6.48 5.78 6.00
C ASP A 625 7.80 6.17 5.38
N ALA A 626 7.83 7.25 4.61
CA ALA A 626 9.06 7.75 3.99
C ALA A 626 10.18 7.96 5.04
N THR A 627 9.83 8.49 6.21
CA THR A 627 10.75 8.67 7.34
C THR A 627 11.21 7.34 7.92
N LYS A 628 10.31 6.37 8.11
CA LYS A 628 10.61 5.01 8.59
C LYS A 628 11.61 4.32 7.64
N PHE A 629 11.35 4.33 6.35
CA PHE A 629 12.22 3.75 5.31
C PHE A 629 13.61 4.38 5.26
N LEU A 630 13.71 5.69 5.48
CA LEU A 630 15.00 6.40 5.42
C LEU A 630 15.79 6.37 6.73
N SER A 631 15.15 6.24 7.90
CA SER A 631 15.82 6.47 9.20
C SER A 631 15.78 5.30 10.19
N CYS A 632 14.76 4.44 10.10
CA CYS A 632 14.52 3.36 11.05
C CYS A 632 14.93 1.99 10.50
N TYR A 633 14.61 1.74 9.22
CA TYR A 633 14.88 0.47 8.57
C TYR A 633 16.24 0.44 7.87
N ARG A 634 16.81 -0.77 7.77
CA ARG A 634 17.88 -1.06 6.82
C ARG A 634 17.35 -0.94 5.39
N ARG A 635 18.22 -0.61 4.45
CA ARG A 635 17.86 -0.51 3.03
C ARG A 635 17.33 -1.87 2.55
N PRO A 636 16.07 -1.95 2.09
CA PRO A 636 15.54 -3.18 1.52
C PRO A 636 16.18 -3.45 0.15
N VAL A 637 16.24 -4.73 -0.24
CA VAL A 637 16.77 -5.11 -1.54
C VAL A 637 15.77 -4.75 -2.65
N PRO A 638 16.19 -4.08 -3.74
CA PRO A 638 15.30 -3.69 -4.83
C PRO A 638 14.66 -4.88 -5.58
N GLN A 639 13.36 -5.06 -5.39
CA GLN A 639 12.54 -6.04 -6.12
C GLN A 639 11.86 -5.39 -7.34
N ARG A 640 11.62 -6.21 -8.39
CA ARG A 640 10.89 -5.82 -9.60
C ARG A 640 9.53 -6.47 -9.50
N VAL A 641 8.49 -5.67 -9.63
CA VAL A 641 7.10 -6.12 -9.62
C VAL A 641 6.40 -5.25 -10.66
N ASN A 642 5.55 -5.85 -11.48
CA ASN A 642 4.76 -5.16 -12.50
C ASN A 642 3.52 -4.49 -11.91
N ASP A 643 2.93 -5.08 -10.86
CA ASP A 643 1.65 -4.71 -10.28
C ASP A 643 1.70 -4.70 -8.75
N ILE A 644 0.65 -4.20 -8.10
CA ILE A 644 0.48 -4.27 -6.63
C ILE A 644 0.15 -5.70 -6.12
N GLY A 645 0.05 -6.67 -7.03
CA GLY A 645 -0.26 -8.08 -6.73
C GLY A 645 -1.74 -8.35 -6.51
N VAL A 646 -2.05 -9.33 -5.66
CA VAL A 646 -3.44 -9.75 -5.32
C VAL A 646 -4.32 -8.62 -4.79
N TRP A 647 -3.74 -7.54 -4.25
CA TRP A 647 -4.47 -6.39 -3.73
C TRP A 647 -5.44 -5.77 -4.75
N TYR A 648 -5.11 -5.74 -6.04
CA TYR A 648 -6.06 -5.24 -7.05
C TYR A 648 -7.34 -6.09 -7.09
N ARG A 649 -7.22 -7.43 -7.04
CA ARG A 649 -8.36 -8.35 -7.03
C ARG A 649 -9.19 -8.22 -5.75
N ILE A 650 -8.52 -8.00 -4.62
CA ILE A 650 -9.16 -7.73 -3.34
C ILE A 650 -9.98 -6.42 -3.43
N LEU A 651 -9.36 -5.33 -3.90
CA LEU A 651 -10.02 -4.02 -4.00
C LEU A 651 -11.20 -4.04 -4.99
N ASP A 652 -11.08 -4.73 -6.12
CA ASP A 652 -12.18 -4.94 -7.07
C ASP A 652 -13.35 -5.71 -6.44
N SER A 653 -13.04 -6.76 -5.67
CA SER A 653 -14.05 -7.54 -4.94
C SER A 653 -14.75 -6.72 -3.85
N ILE A 654 -13.99 -5.95 -3.07
CA ILE A 654 -14.54 -5.03 -2.06
C ILE A 654 -15.41 -3.96 -2.72
N GLY A 655 -14.96 -3.38 -3.84
CA GLY A 655 -15.71 -2.37 -4.59
C GLY A 655 -17.09 -2.89 -4.98
N LYS A 656 -17.18 -4.09 -5.54
CA LYS A 656 -18.45 -4.73 -5.90
C LYS A 656 -19.31 -5.06 -4.68
N LEU A 657 -18.72 -5.65 -3.63
CA LEU A 657 -19.45 -5.99 -2.40
C LEU A 657 -19.97 -4.75 -1.66
N SER A 658 -19.27 -3.62 -1.78
CA SER A 658 -19.65 -2.36 -1.14
C SER A 658 -20.97 -1.78 -1.67
N ILE A 659 -21.27 -1.97 -2.96
CA ILE A 659 -22.53 -1.51 -3.57
C ILE A 659 -23.71 -2.23 -2.92
N ILE A 660 -23.64 -3.58 -2.89
CA ILE A 660 -24.63 -4.43 -2.24
C ILE A 660 -24.76 -4.04 -0.77
N THR A 661 -23.64 -3.96 -0.06
CA THR A 661 -23.63 -3.65 1.38
C THR A 661 -24.25 -2.28 1.67
N ASN A 662 -23.94 -1.25 0.86
CA ASN A 662 -24.53 0.09 1.00
C ASN A 662 -26.04 0.06 0.76
N GLY A 663 -26.52 -0.66 -0.26
CA GLY A 663 -27.95 -0.82 -0.53
C GLY A 663 -28.69 -1.46 0.64
N PHE A 664 -28.13 -2.55 1.19
CA PHE A 664 -28.70 -3.23 2.35
C PHE A 664 -28.66 -2.38 3.64
N ILE A 665 -27.60 -1.59 3.88
CA ILE A 665 -27.52 -0.68 5.03
C ILE A 665 -28.62 0.39 4.96
N ILE A 666 -28.81 1.00 3.77
CA ILE A 666 -29.85 2.03 3.59
C ILE A 666 -31.26 1.41 3.71
N ALA A 667 -31.47 0.20 3.20
CA ALA A 667 -32.78 -0.44 3.26
C ALA A 667 -33.15 -0.92 4.68
N PHE A 668 -32.23 -1.61 5.37
CA PHE A 668 -32.54 -2.32 6.61
C PHE A 668 -32.06 -1.65 7.89
N THR A 669 -30.96 -0.90 7.85
CA THR A 669 -30.35 -0.29 9.05
C THR A 669 -30.77 1.17 9.23
N SER A 670 -31.04 1.88 8.14
CA SER A 670 -31.51 3.27 8.11
C SER A 670 -33.04 3.38 8.24
N GLU A 671 -33.50 4.50 8.81
CA GLU A 671 -34.92 4.86 8.91
C GLU A 671 -35.41 5.65 7.68
N PHE A 672 -34.62 5.71 6.60
CA PHE A 672 -34.95 6.43 5.38
C PHE A 672 -36.19 5.87 4.66
N ILE A 673 -36.23 4.55 4.43
CA ILE A 673 -37.33 3.91 3.69
C ILE A 673 -38.68 4.03 4.43
N PRO A 674 -38.79 3.70 5.74
CA PRO A 674 -40.05 3.87 6.46
C PRO A 674 -40.57 5.32 6.46
N ARG A 675 -39.68 6.31 6.59
CA ARG A 675 -40.01 7.74 6.50
C ARG A 675 -40.53 8.12 5.10
N LEU A 676 -39.87 7.61 4.06
CA LEU A 676 -40.27 7.87 2.68
C LEU A 676 -41.66 7.28 2.37
N VAL A 677 -41.91 6.04 2.81
CA VAL A 677 -43.22 5.40 2.64
C VAL A 677 -44.30 6.19 3.37
N TYR A 678 -44.04 6.64 4.60
CA TYR A 678 -45.00 7.41 5.38
C TYR A 678 -45.31 8.74 4.68
N GLN A 679 -44.28 9.49 4.32
CA GLN A 679 -44.41 10.76 3.61
C GLN A 679 -45.18 10.62 2.29
N TYR A 680 -45.01 9.51 1.57
CA TYR A 680 -45.77 9.25 0.34
C TYR A 680 -47.26 8.98 0.62
N THR A 681 -47.58 8.33 1.74
CA THR A 681 -48.97 8.02 2.13
C THR A 681 -49.73 9.20 2.74
N THR A 682 -49.08 10.03 3.57
CA THR A 682 -49.72 11.10 4.35
C THR A 682 -49.41 12.51 3.84
N GLY A 683 -48.39 12.66 2.99
CA GLY A 683 -47.96 13.95 2.41
C GLY A 683 -47.01 14.78 3.28
N SER A 684 -46.96 14.55 4.60
CA SER A 684 -46.01 15.18 5.53
C SER A 684 -45.42 14.17 6.53
N LEU A 685 -44.34 14.54 7.21
CA LEU A 685 -43.70 13.71 8.26
C LEU A 685 -44.24 14.02 9.66
N ASP A 686 -45.33 14.79 9.76
CA ASP A 686 -45.94 15.13 11.04
C ASP A 686 -46.48 13.87 11.73
N GLN A 687 -46.23 13.75 13.04
CA GLN A 687 -46.66 12.63 13.88
C GLN A 687 -46.11 11.25 13.44
N TYR A 688 -45.06 11.21 12.63
CA TYR A 688 -44.42 9.96 12.18
C TYR A 688 -44.09 9.04 13.36
N VAL A 689 -43.51 9.61 14.42
CA VAL A 689 -43.10 8.85 15.62
C VAL A 689 -44.30 8.15 16.28
N ASN A 690 -45.44 8.85 16.39
CA ASN A 690 -46.65 8.32 16.99
C ASN A 690 -47.27 7.20 16.13
N HIS A 691 -47.17 7.31 14.79
CA HIS A 691 -47.63 6.27 13.87
C HIS A 691 -46.72 5.03 13.87
N THR A 692 -45.41 5.20 14.10
CA THR A 692 -44.46 4.08 14.11
C THR A 692 -44.45 3.26 15.38
N LEU A 693 -44.77 3.87 16.52
CA LEU A 693 -44.80 3.18 17.81
C LEU A 693 -46.05 2.31 17.90
N THR A 694 -45.92 1.15 18.55
CA THR A 694 -47.04 0.23 18.78
C THR A 694 -47.30 0.12 20.27
N ASP A 695 -48.58 0.22 20.64
CA ASP A 695 -48.99 0.10 22.03
C ASP A 695 -48.99 -1.37 22.47
N PHE A 696 -48.46 -1.63 23.67
CA PHE A 696 -48.43 -2.97 24.26
C PHE A 696 -49.09 -2.96 25.64
N ASN A 697 -50.01 -3.90 25.87
CA ASN A 697 -50.73 -4.01 27.13
C ASN A 697 -49.96 -4.88 28.14
N ILE A 698 -49.46 -4.26 29.21
CA ILE A 698 -48.61 -4.89 30.23
C ILE A 698 -49.36 -6.00 31.00
N THR A 699 -50.70 -5.99 31.03
CA THR A 699 -51.50 -7.01 31.71
C THR A 699 -51.31 -8.43 31.17
N VAL A 700 -50.75 -8.56 29.97
CA VAL A 700 -50.39 -9.86 29.35
C VAL A 700 -49.17 -10.50 30.02
N LEU A 701 -48.34 -9.72 30.74
CA LEU A 701 -47.11 -10.20 31.38
C LEU A 701 -47.28 -10.64 32.84
N ASP A 702 -48.40 -10.30 33.49
CA ASP A 702 -48.49 -10.22 34.96
C ASP A 702 -49.22 -11.39 35.65
N TYR A 703 -49.33 -12.57 35.03
CA TYR A 703 -49.94 -13.73 35.70
C TYR A 703 -49.06 -14.99 35.67
N PRO A 704 -48.49 -15.41 36.82
CA PRO A 704 -47.95 -16.76 36.98
C PRO A 704 -49.14 -17.70 37.24
N GLY A 705 -49.66 -18.30 36.18
CA GLY A 705 -50.62 -19.40 36.28
C GLY A 705 -51.88 -19.18 35.44
N TYR A 706 -52.13 -20.15 34.56
CA TYR A 706 -53.27 -20.28 33.64
C TYR A 706 -53.26 -19.38 32.41
N TRP A 707 -52.91 -20.02 31.28
CA TRP A 707 -53.16 -19.54 29.93
C TRP A 707 -54.68 -19.47 29.71
N ASN A 708 -55.29 -18.33 29.98
CA ASN A 708 -56.57 -17.97 29.36
C ASN A 708 -56.28 -17.11 28.14
N TYR A 709 -56.50 -17.70 26.98
CA TYR A 709 -56.56 -17.00 25.69
C TYR A 709 -57.68 -15.96 25.81
N LYS A 710 -57.31 -14.69 25.99
CA LYS A 710 -58.22 -13.58 25.66
C LYS A 710 -58.12 -13.41 24.15
N ASP A 711 -59.06 -14.00 23.43
CA ASP A 711 -59.37 -13.61 22.06
C ASP A 711 -59.63 -12.09 22.04
N GLY A 712 -58.78 -11.33 21.36
CA GLY A 712 -58.97 -9.89 21.26
C GLY A 712 -57.86 -9.07 20.60
N ASP A 713 -56.58 -9.41 20.76
CA ASP A 713 -55.48 -8.59 20.23
C ASP A 713 -54.42 -9.48 19.54
N ASP A 714 -54.67 -9.83 18.27
CA ASP A 714 -53.66 -10.51 17.45
C ASP A 714 -52.51 -9.54 17.16
N TYR A 715 -51.47 -9.57 18.00
CA TYR A 715 -50.19 -8.84 17.80
C TYR A 715 -49.39 -9.41 16.61
N GLU A 716 -50.06 -9.60 15.47
CA GLU A 716 -49.49 -10.02 14.20
C GLU A 716 -48.94 -8.81 13.41
N HIS A 717 -48.15 -9.10 12.38
CA HIS A 717 -47.60 -8.05 11.52
C HIS A 717 -48.71 -7.33 10.75
N THR A 718 -48.76 -6.00 10.87
CA THR A 718 -49.73 -5.16 10.17
C THR A 718 -49.42 -5.06 8.67
N ASN A 719 -50.41 -4.68 7.85
CA ASN A 719 -50.18 -4.41 6.42
C ASN A 719 -49.10 -3.35 6.19
N TRP A 720 -48.98 -2.36 7.09
CA TRP A 720 -47.91 -1.37 7.07
C TRP A 720 -46.52 -2.00 7.10
N TYR A 721 -46.30 -3.00 7.96
CA TYR A 721 -45.03 -3.74 8.03
C TYR A 721 -44.68 -4.37 6.68
N TRP A 722 -45.64 -5.04 6.03
CA TRP A 722 -45.43 -5.67 4.72
C TRP A 722 -45.21 -4.67 3.60
N HIS A 723 -45.89 -3.51 3.61
CA HIS A 723 -45.63 -2.43 2.66
C HIS A 723 -44.22 -1.86 2.80
N VAL A 724 -43.75 -1.61 4.03
CA VAL A 724 -42.39 -1.15 4.29
C VAL A 724 -41.37 -2.21 3.88
N MET A 725 -41.63 -3.50 4.19
CA MET A 725 -40.76 -4.60 3.79
C MET A 725 -40.66 -4.74 2.26
N GLY A 726 -41.79 -4.62 1.55
CA GLY A 726 -41.83 -4.60 0.09
C GLY A 726 -41.05 -3.41 -0.49
N ALA A 727 -41.20 -2.22 0.09
CA ALA A 727 -40.46 -1.02 -0.33
C ALA A 727 -38.94 -1.16 -0.09
N ARG A 728 -38.53 -1.79 1.02
CA ARG A 728 -37.11 -2.08 1.31
C ARG A 728 -36.50 -2.98 0.24
N LEU A 729 -37.18 -4.08 -0.10
CA LEU A 729 -36.70 -5.02 -1.13
C LEU A 729 -36.69 -4.36 -2.52
N ALA A 730 -37.73 -3.61 -2.85
CA ALA A 730 -37.79 -2.86 -4.12
C ALA A 730 -36.66 -1.83 -4.22
N PHE A 731 -36.34 -1.12 -3.13
CA PHE A 731 -35.23 -0.17 -3.10
C PHE A 731 -33.89 -0.86 -3.37
N ILE A 732 -33.62 -2.02 -2.78
CA ILE A 732 -32.37 -2.76 -3.01
C ILE A 732 -32.21 -3.11 -4.48
N VAL A 733 -33.26 -3.64 -5.12
CA VAL A 733 -33.24 -4.03 -6.54
C VAL A 733 -33.06 -2.82 -7.47
N VAL A 734 -33.52 -1.63 -7.08
CA VAL A 734 -33.35 -0.40 -7.86
C VAL A 734 -31.99 0.24 -7.62
N PHE A 735 -31.41 0.05 -6.42
CA PHE A 735 -30.12 0.61 -6.03
C PHE A 735 -28.93 -0.19 -6.59
N GLU A 736 -29.04 -1.52 -6.59
CA GLU A 736 -28.11 -2.44 -7.28
C GLU A 736 -28.17 -2.29 -8.80
#